data_AF-A0A381V6A6-F1
#
_entry.id   AF-A0A381V6A6-F1
#
_cell.length_a   1.000
_cell.length_b   1.000
_cell.length_c   1.000
_cell.angle_alpha   90.00
_cell.angle_beta   90.00
_cell.angle_gamma   90.00
#
_symmetry.space_group_name_H-M   'P 1'
#
loop_
_entity.id
_entity.type
_entity.pdbx_description
1 polymer ?
#
loop_
_entity_poly.entity_id
_entity_poly.type
_entity_poly.pdbx_seq_one_letter_code
_entity_poly.pdbx_strand_id
1 'polypeptide(L)'
;MLLGLSLKLFWRELKSGQLSIMFFALVLAVGTVSSISLFTDRLEKALLAETQEFLGGDLKFESNDLIEDKTYEEIQNLDLKSTEIVLFASMLASGDSLQLASVKAVDQHYPLVGGVELRSKSEKHYVKRPPDQGQVWLDVRLMDILKIKIGETVSIGDADFIVSHSILSEPDRASNSFAFAPKAIINTLDLEKTNVVQPGSRVRFSTVYLGEKEELLLAKSILEKTKQPGDDIREAQDANDSLGKAIERSGNFFLLGGLLAVLMAAFTVGMSSQRFARRHVEYVAILKSLGTESWEIKLLYSLIFIELGVFAIFFGLILGWFMQEAFTGILKQYFPTDLPTPGFKPLLISSLTVFICLIGFVYPNLVKLVKISPLNILRREEPKASNSSYLMFALALSAMFLLVFLYTQRLLLSSIVFFTILFIFVLGYGLILSFFRRKTRLGLGAHNSLSLAWSELHRRKYTNSLQVLAFTMAIGLSLIAFSARTDLMSTWESTLPADSPNNFLINISKSDLNSISSFLEENNIEESTFYPITNTVIIKLPKGGEEVSRPIDRNFNATWSSELPQGNKVISGEWFKGDSSDGLSVSNDIATRYLLEIGDPVKVFFADQEIDTYIQNIREVNWDNFSPNFFVIGPPEIFKNSP
;
A
#
# COMPACT_ATOMS: atom_id res chain seq x y z
N MET A 1 -27.47 -12.32 41.23
CA MET A 1 -28.66 -11.44 41.23
C MET A 1 -28.46 -10.18 40.39
N LEU A 2 -27.41 -9.38 40.65
CA LEU A 2 -27.13 -8.13 39.93
C LEU A 2 -26.94 -8.31 38.41
N LEU A 3 -26.26 -9.36 37.96
CA LEU A 3 -26.07 -9.63 36.52
C LEU A 3 -27.38 -9.99 35.79
N GLY A 4 -28.29 -10.71 36.47
CA GLY A 4 -29.62 -10.98 35.92
C GLY A 4 -30.50 -9.72 35.88
N LEU A 5 -30.29 -8.79 36.82
CA LEU A 5 -30.96 -7.49 36.83
C LEU A 5 -30.39 -6.56 35.75
N SER A 6 -29.07 -6.48 35.59
CA SER A 6 -28.42 -5.66 34.55
C SER A 6 -28.89 -6.08 33.17
N LEU A 7 -28.91 -7.38 32.87
CA LEU A 7 -29.35 -7.88 31.56
C LEU A 7 -30.84 -7.57 31.29
N LYS A 8 -31.71 -7.71 32.29
CA LYS A 8 -33.13 -7.33 32.17
C LYS A 8 -33.29 -5.82 31.92
N LEU A 9 -32.52 -5.00 32.64
CA LEU A 9 -32.52 -3.56 32.45
C LEU A 9 -31.93 -3.18 31.09
N PHE A 10 -30.87 -3.82 30.63
CA PHE A 10 -30.25 -3.61 29.33
C PHE A 10 -31.28 -3.79 28.20
N TRP A 11 -31.98 -4.93 28.15
CA TRP A 11 -32.99 -5.18 27.13
C TRP A 11 -34.17 -4.19 27.19
N ARG A 12 -34.55 -3.75 28.39
CA ARG A 12 -35.58 -2.73 28.58
C ARG A 12 -35.12 -1.35 28.09
N GLU A 13 -33.89 -0.97 28.42
CA GLU A 13 -33.30 0.31 28.02
C GLU A 13 -32.95 0.36 26.54
N LEU A 14 -32.63 -0.79 25.92
CA LEU A 14 -32.42 -0.86 24.47
C LEU A 14 -33.72 -0.47 23.72
N LYS A 15 -34.89 -0.78 24.28
CA LYS A 15 -36.19 -0.34 23.75
C LYS A 15 -36.53 1.12 24.08
N SER A 16 -35.81 1.76 25.01
CA SER A 16 -36.10 3.11 25.53
C SER A 16 -35.50 4.27 24.70
N GLY A 17 -34.67 3.94 23.69
CA GLY A 17 -34.20 4.83 22.62
C GLY A 17 -32.77 5.38 22.76
N GLN A 18 -32.33 5.71 23.97
CA GLN A 18 -31.00 6.34 24.16
C GLN A 18 -29.86 5.31 24.12
N LEU A 19 -30.07 4.15 24.75
CA LEU A 19 -29.12 3.06 24.73
C LEU A 19 -29.04 2.42 23.33
N SER A 20 -30.15 2.37 22.58
CA SER A 20 -30.14 1.87 21.20
C SER A 20 -29.35 2.76 20.25
N ILE A 21 -29.43 4.09 20.37
CA ILE A 21 -28.59 5.00 19.58
C ILE A 21 -27.10 4.74 19.85
N MET A 22 -26.71 4.57 21.13
CA MET A 22 -25.33 4.20 21.48
C MET A 22 -24.94 2.84 20.89
N PHE A 23 -25.83 1.84 21.02
CA PHE A 23 -25.62 0.50 20.51
C PHE A 23 -25.41 0.49 19.00
N PHE A 24 -26.32 1.09 18.23
CA PHE A 24 -26.19 1.16 16.76
C PHE A 24 -24.98 1.98 16.32
N ALA A 25 -24.65 3.08 17.00
CA ALA A 25 -23.45 3.85 16.71
C ALA A 25 -22.17 3.01 16.93
N LEU A 26 -22.09 2.24 18.02
CA LEU A 26 -20.96 1.36 18.29
C LEU A 26 -20.90 0.17 17.32
N VAL A 27 -22.02 -0.48 17.03
CA VAL A 27 -22.11 -1.59 16.05
C VAL A 27 -21.65 -1.11 14.68
N LEU A 28 -22.13 0.07 14.24
CA LEU A 28 -21.73 0.65 12.96
C LEU A 28 -20.24 0.98 12.95
N ALA A 29 -19.71 1.61 14.00
CA ALA A 29 -18.29 1.94 14.10
C ALA A 29 -17.41 0.68 14.00
N VAL A 30 -17.72 -0.36 14.78
CA VAL A 30 -16.98 -1.63 14.74
C VAL A 30 -17.14 -2.32 13.41
N GLY A 31 -18.36 -2.36 12.86
CA GLY A 31 -18.62 -3.00 11.57
C GLY A 31 -17.86 -2.34 10.42
N THR A 32 -17.86 -1.00 10.36
CA THR A 32 -17.09 -0.25 9.37
C THR A 32 -15.59 -0.47 9.52
N VAL A 33 -15.05 -0.32 10.74
CA VAL A 33 -13.61 -0.51 10.99
C VAL A 33 -13.19 -1.95 10.71
N SER A 34 -13.96 -2.92 11.17
CA SER A 34 -13.67 -4.34 10.97
C SER A 34 -13.74 -4.70 9.49
N SER A 35 -14.76 -4.23 8.77
CA SER A 35 -14.87 -4.51 7.33
C SER A 35 -13.66 -3.99 6.57
N ILE A 36 -13.30 -2.72 6.78
CA ILE A 36 -12.17 -2.07 6.10
C ILE A 36 -10.84 -2.73 6.48
N SER A 37 -10.62 -2.98 7.77
CA SER A 37 -9.35 -3.54 8.25
C SER A 37 -9.17 -5.01 7.82
N LEU A 38 -10.24 -5.80 7.82
CA LEU A 38 -10.20 -7.19 7.33
C LEU A 38 -9.92 -7.21 5.83
N PHE A 39 -10.61 -6.37 5.05
CA PHE A 39 -10.40 -6.30 3.59
C PHE A 39 -8.97 -5.84 3.25
N THR A 40 -8.48 -4.79 3.90
CA THR A 40 -7.13 -4.26 3.66
C THR A 40 -6.05 -5.29 4.03
N ASP A 41 -6.18 -6.00 5.16
CA ASP A 41 -5.24 -7.07 5.57
C ASP A 41 -5.18 -8.21 4.55
N ARG A 42 -6.33 -8.60 3.98
CA ARG A 42 -6.38 -9.64 2.95
C ARG A 42 -5.74 -9.18 1.64
N LEU A 43 -5.99 -7.93 1.25
CA LEU A 43 -5.42 -7.35 0.05
C LEU A 43 -3.90 -7.21 0.15
N GLU A 44 -3.39 -6.75 1.30
CA GLU A 44 -1.95 -6.67 1.58
C GLU A 44 -1.30 -8.06 1.54
N LYS A 45 -1.92 -9.08 2.14
CA LYS A 45 -1.43 -10.47 2.06
C LYS A 45 -1.48 -11.04 0.65
N ALA A 46 -2.53 -10.75 -0.11
CA ALA A 46 -2.64 -11.21 -1.49
C ALA A 46 -1.53 -10.58 -2.34
N LEU A 47 -1.30 -9.28 -2.18
CA LEU A 47 -0.22 -8.58 -2.85
C LEU A 47 1.14 -9.15 -2.46
N LEU A 48 1.40 -9.34 -1.16
CA LEU A 48 2.67 -9.93 -0.69
C LEU A 48 2.89 -11.34 -1.23
N ALA A 49 1.84 -12.16 -1.31
CA ALA A 49 1.94 -13.48 -1.91
C ALA A 49 2.26 -13.40 -3.41
N GLU A 50 1.65 -12.45 -4.13
CA GLU A 50 1.91 -12.21 -5.55
C GLU A 50 3.33 -11.69 -5.79
N THR A 51 3.82 -10.76 -4.96
CA THR A 51 5.19 -10.24 -5.08
C THR A 51 6.23 -11.30 -4.72
N GLN A 52 5.94 -12.15 -3.73
CA GLN A 52 6.77 -13.31 -3.40
C GLN A 52 6.79 -14.32 -4.56
N GLU A 53 5.66 -14.62 -5.19
CA GLU A 53 5.59 -15.51 -6.36
C GLU A 53 6.34 -14.92 -7.56
N PHE A 54 6.19 -13.61 -7.79
CA PHE A 54 6.89 -12.86 -8.83
C PHE A 54 8.41 -12.80 -8.63
N LEU A 55 8.89 -12.79 -7.38
CA LEU A 55 10.32 -12.86 -7.07
C LEU A 55 10.83 -14.31 -7.04
N GLY A 56 9.93 -15.27 -6.79
CA GLY A 56 10.20 -16.69 -6.56
C GLY A 56 10.48 -17.06 -5.09
N GLY A 57 10.46 -16.07 -4.18
CA GLY A 57 10.84 -16.17 -2.77
C GLY A 57 10.77 -14.82 -2.05
N ASP A 58 11.31 -14.74 -0.84
CA ASP A 58 11.31 -13.49 -0.05
C ASP A 58 12.52 -12.60 -0.34
N LEU A 59 13.66 -13.21 -0.65
CA LEU A 59 14.93 -12.54 -0.94
C LEU A 59 15.55 -13.19 -2.16
N LYS A 60 16.04 -12.38 -3.11
CA LYS A 60 16.75 -12.85 -4.30
C LYS A 60 18.09 -12.16 -4.40
N PHE A 61 19.15 -12.95 -4.56
CA PHE A 61 20.48 -12.49 -4.93
C PHE A 61 20.74 -12.81 -6.40
N GLU A 62 21.10 -11.81 -7.19
CA GLU A 62 21.49 -11.97 -8.58
C GLU A 62 22.94 -11.52 -8.77
N SER A 63 23.75 -12.36 -9.41
CA SER A 63 25.15 -12.06 -9.74
C SER A 63 25.51 -12.60 -11.13
N ASN A 64 26.57 -12.07 -11.72
CA ASN A 64 27.17 -12.64 -12.93
C ASN A 64 28.17 -13.76 -12.61
N ASP A 65 28.56 -13.88 -11.35
CA ASP A 65 29.48 -14.89 -10.86
C ASP A 65 28.78 -15.78 -9.81
N LEU A 66 29.41 -16.92 -9.50
CA LEU A 66 28.94 -17.79 -8.42
C LEU A 66 29.25 -17.13 -7.06
N ILE A 67 28.38 -17.38 -6.08
CA ILE A 67 28.60 -16.95 -4.70
C ILE A 67 29.90 -17.61 -4.19
N GLU A 68 30.78 -16.83 -3.57
CA GLU A 68 32.00 -17.35 -2.96
C GLU A 68 31.68 -18.44 -1.91
N ASP A 69 32.41 -19.56 -1.94
CA ASP A 69 32.17 -20.74 -1.09
C ASP A 69 31.98 -20.39 0.39
N LYS A 70 32.81 -19.48 0.91
CA LYS A 70 32.70 -19.02 2.31
C LYS A 70 31.36 -18.35 2.62
N THR A 71 30.90 -17.48 1.72
CA THR A 71 29.62 -16.77 1.86
C THR A 71 28.46 -17.75 1.73
N TYR A 72 28.57 -18.71 0.80
CA TYR A 72 27.59 -19.76 0.60
C TYR A 72 27.45 -20.63 1.85
N GLU A 73 28.56 -21.08 2.45
CA GLU A 73 28.57 -21.86 3.70
C GLU A 73 27.98 -21.07 4.88
N GLU A 74 28.28 -19.78 5.01
CA GLU A 74 27.71 -18.92 6.06
C GLU A 74 26.18 -18.82 5.95
N ILE A 75 25.63 -18.69 4.74
CA ILE A 75 24.19 -18.63 4.50
C ILE A 75 23.53 -20.01 4.66
N GLN A 76 24.22 -21.09 4.26
CA GLN A 76 23.71 -22.46 4.39
C GLN A 76 23.54 -22.91 5.86
N ASN A 77 24.24 -22.26 6.79
CA ASN A 77 24.06 -22.48 8.23
C ASN A 77 22.76 -21.85 8.79
N LEU A 78 22.09 -20.99 8.03
CA LEU A 78 20.79 -20.42 8.38
C LEU A 78 19.68 -21.40 7.99
N ASP A 79 18.56 -21.41 8.73
CA ASP A 79 17.39 -22.27 8.42
C ASP A 79 16.54 -21.66 7.28
N LEU A 80 17.16 -21.51 6.11
CA LEU A 80 16.56 -20.94 4.91
C LEU A 80 16.41 -22.01 3.83
N LYS A 81 15.26 -22.02 3.16
CA LYS A 81 15.11 -22.77 1.90
C LYS A 81 15.67 -21.94 0.76
N SER A 82 16.50 -22.54 -0.07
CA SER A 82 17.07 -21.89 -1.25
C SER A 82 16.80 -22.67 -2.53
N THR A 83 16.77 -21.96 -3.66
CA THR A 83 16.80 -22.55 -5.00
C THR A 83 17.79 -21.75 -5.84
N GLU A 84 18.57 -22.48 -6.63
CA GLU A 84 19.52 -21.91 -7.58
C GLU A 84 18.96 -21.94 -9.00
N ILE A 85 19.14 -20.82 -9.69
CA ILE A 85 18.65 -20.59 -11.03
C ILE A 85 19.80 -20.00 -11.85
N VAL A 86 20.09 -20.61 -13.00
CA VAL A 86 21.08 -20.11 -13.95
C VAL A 86 20.38 -19.66 -15.22
N LEU A 87 20.58 -18.40 -15.59
CA LEU A 87 19.92 -17.75 -16.73
C LEU A 87 20.94 -17.30 -17.76
N PHE A 88 20.76 -17.72 -19.01
CA PHE A 88 21.65 -17.38 -20.11
C PHE A 88 20.89 -17.35 -21.44
N ALA A 89 21.44 -16.66 -22.43
CA ALA A 89 20.92 -16.69 -23.80
C ALA A 89 21.61 -17.81 -24.58
N SER A 90 20.84 -18.60 -25.33
CA SER A 90 21.37 -19.64 -26.21
C SER A 90 20.54 -19.79 -27.46
N MET A 91 21.18 -20.20 -28.56
CA MET A 91 20.49 -20.62 -29.77
C MET A 91 19.86 -22.00 -29.53
N LEU A 92 18.56 -22.09 -29.81
CA LEU A 92 17.84 -23.36 -29.89
C LEU A 92 17.73 -23.76 -31.35
N ALA A 93 17.92 -25.05 -31.63
CA ALA A 93 17.83 -25.62 -32.95
C ALA A 93 16.82 -26.77 -33.02
N SER A 94 15.97 -26.77 -34.05
CA SER A 94 15.15 -27.93 -34.41
C SER A 94 15.07 -28.03 -35.94
N GLY A 95 15.67 -29.09 -36.49
CA GLY A 95 15.85 -29.21 -37.94
C GLY A 95 16.62 -28.01 -38.50
N ASP A 96 16.02 -27.31 -39.47
CA ASP A 96 16.59 -26.10 -40.09
C ASP A 96 16.20 -24.79 -39.38
N SER A 97 15.39 -24.86 -38.32
CA SER A 97 14.90 -23.67 -37.61
C SER A 97 15.80 -23.35 -36.42
N LEU A 98 16.27 -22.10 -36.37
CA LEU A 98 17.13 -21.57 -35.32
C LEU A 98 16.49 -20.37 -34.65
N GLN A 99 16.46 -20.33 -33.32
CA GLN A 99 15.90 -19.21 -32.57
C GLN A 99 16.74 -18.93 -31.32
N LEU A 100 17.13 -17.67 -31.12
CA LEU A 100 17.73 -17.23 -29.87
C LEU A 100 16.66 -17.20 -28.78
N ALA A 101 16.93 -17.84 -27.65
CA ALA A 101 16.01 -17.92 -26.51
C ALA A 101 16.73 -17.66 -25.19
N SER A 102 15.95 -17.34 -24.16
CA SER A 102 16.44 -17.31 -22.77
C SER A 102 16.31 -18.70 -22.18
N VAL A 103 17.43 -19.35 -21.87
CA VAL A 103 17.46 -20.65 -21.22
C VAL A 103 17.60 -20.45 -19.71
N LYS A 104 16.76 -21.15 -18.96
CA LYS A 104 16.71 -21.15 -17.50
C LYS A 104 17.02 -22.57 -17.02
N ALA A 105 18.17 -22.76 -16.38
CA ALA A 105 18.48 -23.99 -15.69
C ALA A 105 18.06 -23.86 -14.22
N VAL A 106 17.26 -24.82 -13.75
CA VAL A 106 16.70 -24.80 -12.38
C VAL A 106 17.06 -26.06 -11.59
N ASP A 107 17.31 -25.86 -10.30
CA ASP A 107 17.62 -26.96 -9.38
C ASP A 107 16.38 -27.77 -8.95
N GLN A 108 16.60 -28.73 -8.05
CA GLN A 108 15.54 -29.63 -7.54
C GLN A 108 14.51 -28.95 -6.65
N HIS A 109 14.83 -27.79 -6.05
CA HIS A 109 13.95 -27.06 -5.15
C HIS A 109 13.05 -26.08 -5.89
N TYR A 110 13.31 -25.84 -7.17
CA TYR A 110 12.49 -24.96 -7.98
C TYR A 110 11.10 -25.56 -8.30
N PRO A 111 10.02 -24.76 -8.23
CA PRO A 111 9.94 -23.41 -7.65
C PRO A 111 9.76 -23.43 -6.12
N LEU A 112 10.39 -22.48 -5.41
CA LEU A 112 10.21 -22.33 -3.95
C LEU A 112 8.82 -21.78 -3.58
N VAL A 113 8.35 -20.78 -4.33
CA VAL A 113 7.04 -20.13 -4.17
C VAL A 113 6.23 -20.32 -5.45
N GLY A 114 4.92 -20.53 -5.31
CA GLY A 114 4.03 -20.74 -6.45
C GLY A 114 4.19 -22.11 -7.11
N GLY A 115 4.10 -22.13 -8.44
CA GLY A 115 4.18 -23.32 -9.27
C GLY A 115 4.15 -22.98 -10.76
N VAL A 116 4.68 -23.88 -11.59
CA VAL A 116 4.68 -23.70 -13.04
C VAL A 116 3.41 -24.31 -13.62
N GLU A 117 2.65 -23.52 -14.38
CA GLU A 117 1.55 -24.02 -15.19
C GLU A 117 2.07 -24.48 -16.53
N LEU A 118 1.97 -25.79 -16.74
CA LEU A 118 2.39 -26.47 -17.94
C LEU A 118 1.18 -26.97 -18.72
N ARG A 119 1.33 -27.10 -20.03
CA ARG A 119 0.37 -27.81 -20.89
C ARG A 119 1.05 -28.95 -21.59
N SER A 120 0.48 -30.15 -21.40
CA SER A 120 0.82 -31.36 -22.15
C SER A 120 -0.35 -31.72 -23.05
N LYS A 121 -0.16 -31.62 -24.36
CA LYS A 121 -1.21 -31.81 -25.37
C LYS A 121 -2.43 -30.89 -25.13
N SER A 122 -3.44 -31.37 -24.40
CA SER A 122 -4.67 -30.65 -24.06
C SER A 122 -4.92 -30.50 -22.56
N GLU A 123 -4.08 -31.08 -21.71
CA GLU A 123 -4.24 -31.00 -20.24
C GLU A 123 -3.33 -29.92 -19.66
N LYS A 124 -3.86 -29.20 -18.66
CA LYS A 124 -3.09 -28.24 -17.86
C LYS A 124 -2.60 -28.95 -16.59
N HIS A 125 -1.32 -28.80 -16.30
CA HIS A 125 -0.69 -29.33 -15.08
C HIS A 125 -0.08 -28.17 -14.30
N TYR A 126 -0.35 -28.11 -13.00
CA TYR A 126 0.34 -27.20 -12.10
C TYR A 126 1.41 -28.00 -11.35
N VAL A 127 2.69 -27.70 -11.59
CA VAL A 127 3.82 -28.48 -11.06
C VAL A 127 4.70 -27.65 -10.14
N LYS A 128 5.20 -28.29 -9.08
CA LYS A 128 6.14 -27.72 -8.10
C LYS A 128 7.47 -28.50 -8.05
N ARG A 129 7.98 -28.84 -9.22
CA ARG A 129 9.24 -29.55 -9.42
C ARG A 129 9.88 -29.04 -10.71
N PRO A 130 11.19 -29.20 -10.93
CA PRO A 130 11.82 -28.86 -12.21
C PRO A 130 11.51 -29.90 -13.31
N PRO A 131 11.93 -29.65 -14.56
CA PRO A 131 11.99 -30.68 -15.59
C PRO A 131 12.85 -31.88 -15.13
N ASP A 132 12.45 -33.09 -15.55
CA ASP A 132 13.29 -34.27 -15.38
C ASP A 132 14.55 -34.15 -16.28
N GLN A 133 15.65 -34.84 -15.92
CA GLN A 133 16.89 -34.78 -16.70
C GLN A 133 16.68 -35.21 -18.16
N GLY A 134 17.30 -34.49 -19.10
CA GLY A 134 17.16 -34.69 -20.54
C GLY A 134 15.84 -34.16 -21.14
N GLN A 135 14.99 -33.52 -20.33
CA GLN A 135 13.78 -32.86 -20.79
C GLN A 135 13.91 -31.34 -20.75
N VAL A 136 13.13 -30.69 -21.61
CA VAL A 136 13.00 -29.23 -21.64
C VAL A 136 11.54 -28.83 -21.70
N TRP A 137 11.20 -27.74 -21.02
CA TRP A 137 9.92 -27.06 -21.18
C TRP A 137 10.11 -25.81 -22.03
N LEU A 138 9.26 -25.61 -23.04
CA LEU A 138 9.37 -24.49 -23.97
C LEU A 138 8.15 -23.57 -23.88
N ASP A 139 8.36 -22.27 -24.01
CA ASP A 139 7.27 -21.32 -24.26
C ASP A 139 6.56 -21.68 -25.57
N VAL A 140 5.23 -21.53 -25.61
CA VAL A 140 4.42 -21.80 -26.82
C VAL A 140 4.97 -21.05 -28.03
N ARG A 141 5.44 -19.82 -27.85
CA ARG A 141 6.05 -19.02 -28.94
C ARG A 141 7.32 -19.65 -29.50
N LEU A 142 8.15 -20.29 -28.67
CA LEU A 142 9.32 -21.03 -29.17
C LEU A 142 8.90 -22.23 -29.99
N MET A 143 7.90 -22.95 -29.50
CA MET A 143 7.40 -24.13 -30.19
C MET A 143 6.88 -23.78 -31.59
N ASP A 144 6.15 -22.68 -31.71
CA ASP A 144 5.62 -22.20 -32.99
C ASP A 144 6.73 -21.74 -33.95
N ILE A 145 7.73 -20.99 -33.47
CA ILE A 145 8.86 -20.50 -34.28
C ILE A 145 9.73 -21.67 -34.76
N LEU A 146 10.07 -22.59 -33.86
CA LEU A 146 10.88 -23.77 -34.15
C LEU A 146 10.08 -24.87 -34.88
N LYS A 147 8.76 -24.70 -35.00
CA LYS A 147 7.82 -25.67 -35.59
C LYS A 147 7.91 -27.06 -34.95
N ILE A 148 8.16 -27.10 -33.65
CA ILE A 148 8.38 -28.32 -32.87
C ILE A 148 7.16 -28.67 -32.01
N LYS A 149 6.91 -29.97 -31.82
CA LYS A 149 5.81 -30.49 -30.99
C LYS A 149 6.32 -31.15 -29.72
N ILE A 150 5.41 -31.32 -28.75
CA ILE A 150 5.69 -32.08 -27.52
C ILE A 150 6.05 -33.52 -27.88
N GLY A 151 7.19 -33.98 -27.36
CA GLY A 151 7.79 -35.30 -27.59
C GLY A 151 8.92 -35.29 -28.62
N GLU A 152 9.14 -34.19 -29.33
CA GLU A 152 10.25 -34.03 -30.28
C GLU A 152 11.50 -33.45 -29.59
N THR A 153 12.64 -33.53 -30.29
CA THR A 153 13.94 -33.11 -29.77
C THR A 153 14.31 -31.70 -30.22
N VAL A 154 14.86 -30.90 -29.29
CA VAL A 154 15.46 -29.59 -29.54
C VAL A 154 16.89 -29.58 -29.01
N SER A 155 17.80 -29.00 -29.78
CA SER A 155 19.20 -28.86 -29.37
C SER A 155 19.43 -27.50 -28.70
N ILE A 156 20.18 -27.49 -27.60
CA ILE A 156 20.61 -26.31 -26.86
C ILE A 156 22.11 -26.41 -26.65
N GLY A 157 22.88 -25.58 -27.36
CA GLY A 157 24.34 -25.72 -27.39
C GLY A 157 24.73 -27.09 -27.94
N ASP A 158 25.53 -27.83 -27.18
CA ASP A 158 26.02 -29.17 -27.55
C ASP A 158 25.11 -30.33 -27.09
N ALA A 159 23.98 -30.04 -26.42
CA ALA A 159 23.09 -31.07 -25.86
C ALA A 159 21.70 -31.08 -26.51
N ASP A 160 21.13 -32.28 -26.61
CA ASP A 160 19.79 -32.54 -27.13
C ASP A 160 18.80 -32.82 -25.99
N PHE A 161 17.61 -32.21 -26.07
CA PHE A 161 16.56 -32.32 -25.06
C PHE A 161 15.22 -32.70 -25.68
N ILE A 162 14.43 -33.50 -24.96
CA ILE A 162 13.07 -33.85 -25.36
C ILE A 162 12.11 -32.79 -24.83
N VAL A 163 11.31 -32.18 -25.71
CA VAL A 163 10.28 -31.22 -25.31
C VAL A 163 9.15 -31.95 -24.60
N SER A 164 9.07 -31.85 -23.27
CA SER A 164 8.06 -32.59 -22.51
C SER A 164 6.76 -31.80 -22.30
N HIS A 165 6.85 -30.47 -22.18
CA HIS A 165 5.71 -29.61 -21.89
C HIS A 165 5.85 -28.23 -22.53
N SER A 166 4.72 -27.57 -22.73
CA SER A 166 4.66 -26.14 -23.05
C SER A 166 4.40 -25.30 -21.80
N ILE A 167 5.08 -24.16 -21.65
CA ILE A 167 4.95 -23.27 -20.49
C ILE A 167 3.77 -22.31 -20.72
N LEU A 168 2.83 -22.27 -19.77
CA LEU A 168 1.72 -21.29 -19.76
C LEU A 168 2.01 -20.14 -18.80
N SER A 169 2.43 -20.49 -17.59
CA SER A 169 2.82 -19.55 -16.53
C SER A 169 3.97 -20.16 -15.75
N GLU A 170 4.90 -19.33 -15.32
CA GLU A 170 5.97 -19.69 -14.38
C GLU A 170 6.00 -18.61 -13.30
N PRO A 171 6.43 -18.93 -12.06
CA PRO A 171 6.47 -17.97 -10.97
C PRO A 171 7.38 -16.77 -11.28
N ASP A 172 8.64 -16.72 -10.92
CA ASP A 172 9.58 -15.58 -11.07
C ASP A 172 9.86 -14.89 -12.46
N ARG A 173 8.93 -14.89 -13.42
CA ARG A 173 9.11 -14.56 -14.85
C ARG A 173 9.73 -13.20 -15.14
N ALA A 174 9.28 -12.16 -14.45
CA ALA A 174 9.54 -10.76 -14.79
C ALA A 174 10.62 -10.09 -13.92
N SER A 175 11.34 -10.90 -13.13
CA SER A 175 12.50 -10.44 -12.37
C SER A 175 13.75 -10.15 -13.22
N ASN A 176 13.71 -10.20 -14.56
CA ASN A 176 14.94 -10.21 -15.37
C ASN A 176 14.94 -9.42 -16.69
N SER A 177 16.14 -9.00 -17.13
CA SER A 177 16.36 -8.20 -18.35
C SER A 177 15.97 -8.91 -19.66
N PHE A 178 15.82 -10.25 -19.63
CA PHE A 178 15.35 -11.08 -20.74
C PHE A 178 13.89 -11.55 -20.57
N ALA A 179 13.09 -10.93 -19.69
CA ALA A 179 11.71 -11.34 -19.43
C ALA A 179 10.84 -11.43 -20.70
N PHE A 180 11.17 -10.62 -21.72
CA PHE A 180 10.45 -10.57 -23.00
C PHE A 180 10.94 -11.59 -24.04
N ALA A 181 12.09 -12.24 -23.83
CA ALA A 181 12.58 -13.29 -24.71
C ALA A 181 11.77 -14.57 -24.52
N PRO A 182 11.51 -15.35 -25.59
CA PRO A 182 10.92 -16.68 -25.44
C PRO A 182 11.81 -17.56 -24.53
N LYS A 183 11.22 -18.37 -23.64
CA LYS A 183 11.97 -19.11 -22.61
C LYS A 183 11.97 -20.62 -22.79
N ALA A 184 13.10 -21.23 -22.42
CA ALA A 184 13.26 -22.67 -22.26
C ALA A 184 13.72 -22.99 -20.83
N ILE A 185 13.13 -23.98 -20.18
CA ILE A 185 13.50 -24.40 -18.82
C ILE A 185 14.09 -25.81 -18.87
N ILE A 186 15.30 -25.97 -18.34
CA ILE A 186 16.01 -27.26 -18.22
C ILE A 186 16.38 -27.53 -16.76
N ASN A 187 16.78 -28.77 -16.47
CA ASN A 187 17.35 -29.13 -15.18
C ASN A 187 18.81 -28.63 -15.08
N THR A 188 19.22 -28.07 -13.94
CA THR A 188 20.61 -27.63 -13.70
C THR A 188 21.63 -28.74 -13.91
N LEU A 189 21.28 -30.00 -13.67
CA LEU A 189 22.17 -31.15 -13.90
C LEU A 189 22.47 -31.41 -15.39
N ASP A 190 21.71 -30.81 -16.30
CA ASP A 190 21.99 -30.87 -17.73
C ASP A 190 22.75 -29.64 -18.26
N LEU A 191 22.96 -28.61 -17.41
CA LEU A 191 23.62 -27.36 -17.81
C LEU A 191 25.03 -27.60 -18.36
N GLU A 192 25.84 -28.40 -17.66
CA GLU A 192 27.21 -28.72 -18.10
C GLU A 192 27.24 -29.41 -19.46
N LYS A 193 26.24 -30.25 -19.77
CA LYS A 193 26.14 -30.96 -21.05
C LYS A 193 25.93 -30.01 -22.23
N THR A 194 25.31 -28.86 -22.00
CA THR A 194 25.07 -27.86 -23.06
C THR A 194 26.35 -27.18 -23.54
N ASN A 195 27.40 -27.16 -22.70
CA ASN A 195 28.67 -26.48 -22.98
C ASN A 195 28.53 -24.98 -23.38
N VAL A 196 27.41 -24.34 -23.00
CA VAL A 196 27.13 -22.93 -23.31
C VAL A 196 27.77 -21.96 -22.31
N VAL A 197 28.03 -22.43 -21.09
CA VAL A 197 28.70 -21.65 -20.04
C VAL A 197 30.22 -21.76 -20.22
N GLN A 198 30.80 -20.78 -20.92
CA GLN A 198 32.23 -20.69 -21.21
C GLN A 198 32.76 -19.32 -20.74
N PRO A 199 34.09 -19.15 -20.60
CA PRO A 199 34.66 -17.83 -20.34
C PRO A 199 34.20 -16.79 -21.38
N GLY A 200 33.59 -15.70 -20.91
CA GLY A 200 32.99 -14.66 -21.76
C GLY A 200 31.49 -14.82 -22.03
N SER A 201 30.88 -15.94 -21.65
CA SER A 201 29.43 -16.10 -21.68
C SER A 201 28.76 -15.15 -20.69
N ARG A 202 27.65 -14.53 -21.10
CA ARG A 202 26.83 -13.70 -20.22
C ARG A 202 25.82 -14.57 -19.50
N VAL A 203 26.21 -15.03 -18.31
CA VAL A 203 25.38 -15.87 -17.44
C VAL A 203 24.99 -15.05 -16.22
N ARG A 204 23.76 -15.26 -15.75
CA ARG A 204 23.27 -14.69 -14.50
C ARG A 204 22.89 -15.82 -13.56
N PHE A 205 23.59 -15.87 -12.44
CA PHE A 205 23.29 -16.74 -11.32
C PHE A 205 22.29 -16.03 -10.41
N SER A 206 21.24 -16.74 -10.02
CA SER A 206 20.22 -16.23 -9.13
C SER A 206 19.97 -17.25 -8.04
N THR A 207 20.13 -16.82 -6.79
CA THR A 207 19.78 -17.62 -5.62
C THR A 207 18.60 -16.96 -4.93
N VAL A 208 17.52 -17.72 -4.77
CA VAL A 208 16.30 -17.24 -4.14
C VAL A 208 16.15 -17.93 -2.80
N TYR A 209 15.79 -17.16 -1.76
CA TYR A 209 15.67 -17.61 -0.38
C TYR A 209 14.24 -17.43 0.15
N LEU A 210 13.80 -18.38 0.96
CA LEU A 210 12.51 -18.40 1.64
C LEU A 210 12.69 -18.89 3.08
N GLY A 211 12.22 -18.14 4.07
CA GLY A 211 12.38 -18.51 5.48
C GLY A 211 11.85 -17.47 6.45
N GLU A 212 12.24 -17.57 7.73
CA GLU A 212 11.82 -16.59 8.73
C GLU A 212 12.51 -15.23 8.52
N LYS A 213 11.81 -14.15 8.91
CA LYS A 213 12.26 -12.78 8.69
C LYS A 213 13.62 -12.47 9.35
N GLU A 214 13.90 -13.04 10.52
CA GLU A 214 15.15 -12.80 11.24
C GLU A 214 16.35 -13.40 10.48
N GLU A 215 16.22 -14.64 10.01
CA GLU A 215 17.22 -15.34 9.20
C GLU A 215 17.44 -14.67 7.85
N LEU A 216 16.37 -14.21 7.18
CA LEU A 216 16.47 -13.47 5.92
C LEU A 216 17.22 -12.14 6.07
N LEU A 217 17.04 -11.43 7.19
CA LEU A 217 17.79 -10.20 7.47
C LEU A 217 19.28 -10.47 7.70
N LEU A 218 19.63 -11.61 8.32
CA LEU A 218 21.02 -12.05 8.47
C LEU A 218 21.63 -12.40 7.12
N ALA A 219 20.95 -13.20 6.31
CA ALA A 219 21.38 -13.54 4.95
C ALA A 219 21.60 -12.28 4.09
N LYS A 220 20.65 -11.34 4.13
CA LYS A 220 20.79 -10.05 3.46
C LYS A 220 22.02 -9.29 3.93
N SER A 221 22.26 -9.19 5.25
CA SER A 221 23.44 -8.50 5.78
C SER A 221 24.75 -9.17 5.38
N ILE A 222 24.76 -10.48 5.16
CA ILE A 222 25.94 -11.21 4.68
C ILE A 222 26.17 -10.86 3.20
N LEU A 223 25.13 -11.00 2.38
CA LEU A 223 25.17 -10.69 0.94
C LEU A 223 25.54 -9.22 0.68
N GLU A 224 25.06 -8.26 1.48
CA GLU A 224 25.42 -6.85 1.33
C GLU A 224 26.91 -6.58 1.58
N LYS A 225 27.60 -7.41 2.38
CA LYS A 225 29.04 -7.25 2.67
C LYS A 225 29.92 -7.84 1.57
N THR A 226 29.45 -8.89 0.91
CA THR A 226 30.18 -9.62 -0.14
C THR A 226 29.81 -9.17 -1.54
N LYS A 227 28.77 -8.34 -1.66
CA LYS A 227 28.26 -7.76 -2.89
C LYS A 227 29.38 -7.13 -3.74
N GLN A 228 29.46 -7.54 -5.00
CA GLN A 228 30.35 -6.96 -6.01
C GLN A 228 29.58 -5.99 -6.94
N PRO A 229 30.30 -5.11 -7.68
CA PRO A 229 29.70 -4.30 -8.74
C PRO A 229 28.92 -5.15 -9.75
N GLY A 230 27.63 -4.84 -9.94
CA GLY A 230 26.74 -5.57 -10.85
C GLY A 230 25.83 -6.60 -10.17
N ASP A 231 26.09 -6.94 -8.91
CA ASP A 231 25.19 -7.78 -8.12
C ASP A 231 23.92 -7.01 -7.73
N ASP A 232 22.82 -7.74 -7.56
CA ASP A 232 21.55 -7.17 -7.12
C ASP A 232 20.94 -8.00 -6.00
N ILE A 233 20.39 -7.32 -5.00
CA ILE A 233 19.67 -7.94 -3.88
C ILE A 233 18.27 -7.34 -3.92
N ARG A 234 17.26 -8.20 -4.05
CA ARG A 234 15.85 -7.78 -4.10
C ARG A 234 15.04 -8.50 -3.03
N GLU A 235 14.13 -7.76 -2.41
CA GLU A 235 13.17 -8.31 -1.45
C GLU A 235 11.75 -8.29 -2.03
N ALA A 236 10.93 -9.27 -1.65
CA ALA A 236 9.51 -9.28 -2.03
C ALA A 236 8.72 -8.11 -1.42
N GLN A 237 9.26 -7.50 -0.35
CA GLN A 237 8.71 -6.33 0.35
C GLN A 237 9.38 -5.02 -0.06
N ASP A 238 10.24 -5.00 -1.09
CA ASP A 238 10.94 -3.77 -1.45
C ASP A 238 9.95 -2.64 -1.75
N ALA A 239 10.00 -1.62 -0.90
CA ALA A 239 9.03 -0.53 -0.79
C ALA A 239 9.05 0.43 -1.98
N ASN A 240 9.58 0.04 -3.14
CA ASN A 240 9.58 0.82 -4.37
C ASN A 240 8.59 0.33 -5.42
N ASP A 241 7.85 -0.75 -5.16
CA ASP A 241 6.77 -1.14 -6.05
C ASP A 241 5.61 -0.12 -5.98
N SER A 242 5.31 0.47 -7.14
CA SER A 242 4.24 1.45 -7.34
C SER A 242 2.88 0.88 -6.92
N LEU A 243 2.65 -0.41 -7.15
CA LEU A 243 1.40 -1.09 -6.81
C LEU A 243 1.21 -1.22 -5.31
N GLY A 244 2.27 -1.62 -4.58
CA GLY A 244 2.24 -1.68 -3.12
C GLY A 244 1.97 -0.33 -2.48
N LYS A 245 2.62 0.74 -2.96
CA LYS A 245 2.34 2.11 -2.50
C LYS A 245 0.90 2.55 -2.79
N ALA A 246 0.37 2.22 -3.97
CA ALA A 246 -1.00 2.57 -4.34
C ALA A 246 -2.04 1.86 -3.45
N ILE A 247 -1.80 0.59 -3.13
CA ILE A 247 -2.64 -0.20 -2.21
C ILE A 247 -2.51 0.33 -0.78
N GLU A 248 -1.30 0.61 -0.30
CA GLU A 248 -1.08 1.18 1.04
C GLU A 248 -1.79 2.54 1.18
N ARG A 249 -1.67 3.42 0.18
CA ARG A 249 -2.36 4.72 0.16
C ARG A 249 -3.88 4.55 0.18
N SER A 250 -4.41 3.62 -0.62
CA SER A 250 -5.85 3.33 -0.66
C SER A 250 -6.34 2.75 0.68
N GLY A 251 -5.57 1.84 1.29
CA GLY A 251 -5.83 1.30 2.62
C GLY A 251 -5.84 2.39 3.69
N ASN A 252 -4.82 3.25 3.71
CA ASN A 252 -4.75 4.40 4.61
C ASN A 252 -5.95 5.35 4.44
N PHE A 253 -6.45 5.54 3.22
CA PHE A 253 -7.66 6.30 2.99
C PHE A 253 -8.90 5.63 3.58
N PHE A 254 -9.11 4.34 3.33
CA PHE A 254 -10.26 3.64 3.89
C PHE A 254 -10.20 3.66 5.43
N LEU A 255 -9.00 3.53 6.00
CA LEU A 255 -8.78 3.70 7.45
C LEU A 255 -9.11 5.11 7.92
N LEU A 256 -8.81 6.16 7.15
CA LEU A 256 -9.21 7.53 7.45
C LEU A 256 -10.74 7.70 7.41
N GLY A 257 -11.41 7.13 6.41
CA GLY A 257 -12.88 7.09 6.34
C GLY A 257 -13.49 6.35 7.54
N GLY A 258 -12.87 5.23 7.94
CA GLY A 258 -13.20 4.49 9.16
C GLY A 258 -13.00 5.34 10.42
N LEU A 259 -11.90 6.09 10.52
CA LEU A 259 -11.65 7.02 11.62
C LEU A 259 -12.75 8.08 11.70
N LEU A 260 -13.18 8.67 10.58
CA LEU A 260 -14.29 9.64 10.58
C LEU A 260 -15.58 9.01 11.10
N ALA A 261 -15.91 7.79 10.67
CA ALA A 261 -17.07 7.05 11.17
C ALA A 261 -16.97 6.76 12.69
N VAL A 262 -15.79 6.39 13.17
CA VAL A 262 -15.52 6.17 14.60
C VAL A 262 -15.64 7.45 15.40
N LEU A 263 -15.11 8.57 14.91
CA LEU A 263 -15.25 9.87 15.57
C LEU A 263 -16.72 10.32 15.63
N MET A 264 -17.49 10.11 14.55
CA MET A 264 -18.94 10.35 14.55
C MET A 264 -19.66 9.46 15.56
N ALA A 265 -19.28 8.18 15.66
CA ALA A 265 -19.84 7.26 16.64
C ALA A 265 -19.46 7.65 18.08
N ALA A 266 -18.21 7.98 18.34
CA ALA A 266 -17.71 8.46 19.63
C ALA A 266 -18.50 9.69 20.09
N PHE A 267 -18.72 10.64 19.17
CA PHE A 267 -19.52 11.83 19.43
C PHE A 267 -20.98 11.50 19.77
N THR A 268 -21.59 10.60 18.98
CA THR A 268 -22.95 10.10 19.19
C THR A 268 -23.09 9.37 20.53
N VAL A 269 -22.11 8.54 20.89
CA VAL A 269 -22.03 7.80 22.15
C VAL A 269 -21.88 8.75 23.33
N GLY A 270 -21.02 9.76 23.24
CA GLY A 270 -20.87 10.78 24.30
C GLY A 270 -22.16 11.55 24.57
N MET A 271 -22.84 12.02 23.52
CA MET A 271 -24.12 12.73 23.67
C MET A 271 -25.23 11.83 24.22
N SER A 272 -25.34 10.61 23.68
CA SER A 272 -26.38 9.67 24.09
C SER A 272 -26.14 9.18 25.52
N SER A 273 -24.88 9.00 25.92
CA SER A 273 -24.50 8.70 27.30
C SER A 273 -24.87 9.84 28.26
N GLN A 274 -24.63 11.10 27.88
CA GLN A 274 -25.06 12.25 28.68
C GLN A 274 -26.58 12.28 28.86
N ARG A 275 -27.35 12.03 27.78
CA ARG A 275 -28.82 11.97 27.81
C ARG A 275 -29.33 10.80 28.66
N PHE A 276 -28.71 9.64 28.51
CA PHE A 276 -28.97 8.43 29.30
C PHE A 276 -28.75 8.71 30.78
N ALA A 277 -27.58 9.24 31.16
CA ALA A 277 -27.27 9.60 32.54
C ALA A 277 -28.31 10.58 33.09
N ARG A 278 -28.68 11.63 32.34
CA ARG A 278 -29.67 12.61 32.77
C ARG A 278 -31.05 12.00 33.05
N ARG A 279 -31.51 11.07 32.22
CA ARG A 279 -32.78 10.35 32.41
C ARG A 279 -32.74 9.43 33.64
N HIS A 280 -31.57 8.87 33.92
CA HIS A 280 -31.36 7.93 35.02
C HIS A 280 -31.11 8.57 36.40
N VAL A 281 -30.99 9.89 36.46
CA VAL A 281 -30.77 10.63 37.72
C VAL A 281 -31.88 10.34 38.74
N GLU A 282 -33.16 10.38 38.32
CA GLU A 282 -34.30 10.15 39.23
C GLU A 282 -34.35 8.71 39.74
N TYR A 283 -34.12 7.72 38.88
CA TYR A 283 -34.09 6.30 39.27
C TYR A 283 -32.99 6.02 40.28
N VAL A 284 -31.77 6.54 40.05
CA VAL A 284 -30.64 6.39 40.98
C VAL A 284 -30.94 7.01 42.34
N ALA A 285 -31.64 8.13 42.38
CA ALA A 285 -31.99 8.79 43.63
C ALA A 285 -33.02 8.02 44.44
N ILE A 286 -34.01 7.42 43.78
CA ILE A 286 -34.99 6.54 44.43
C ILE A 286 -34.27 5.32 45.02
N LEU A 287 -33.40 4.67 44.26
CA LEU A 287 -32.62 3.51 44.73
C LEU A 287 -31.74 3.85 45.94
N LYS A 288 -31.02 4.97 45.90
CA LYS A 288 -30.25 5.46 47.05
C LYS A 288 -31.11 5.78 48.26
N SER A 289 -32.30 6.33 48.05
CA SER A 289 -33.23 6.66 49.15
C SER A 289 -33.84 5.40 49.77
N LEU A 290 -33.94 4.31 49.00
CA LEU A 290 -34.37 2.98 49.48
C LEU A 290 -33.21 2.17 50.12
N GLY A 291 -32.00 2.73 50.21
CA GLY A 291 -30.87 2.13 50.91
C GLY A 291 -29.84 1.39 50.03
N THR A 292 -29.93 1.47 48.69
CA THR A 292 -28.92 0.85 47.81
C THR A 292 -27.57 1.57 47.92
N GLU A 293 -26.47 0.80 48.04
CA GLU A 293 -25.13 1.37 48.17
C GLU A 293 -24.63 1.97 46.84
N SER A 294 -23.75 2.97 46.93
CA SER A 294 -23.18 3.62 45.73
C SER A 294 -22.30 2.67 44.89
N TRP A 295 -21.69 1.66 45.53
CA TRP A 295 -20.93 0.62 44.84
C TRP A 295 -21.84 -0.29 44.02
N GLU A 296 -22.99 -0.72 44.56
CA GLU A 296 -23.95 -1.57 43.85
C GLU A 296 -24.51 -0.87 42.61
N ILE A 297 -24.83 0.44 42.72
CA ILE A 297 -25.29 1.25 41.58
C ILE A 297 -24.18 1.38 40.54
N LYS A 298 -22.93 1.65 40.96
CA LYS A 298 -21.78 1.71 40.05
C LYS A 298 -21.59 0.39 39.31
N LEU A 299 -21.64 -0.74 40.02
CA LEU A 299 -21.49 -2.07 39.44
C LEU A 299 -22.64 -2.36 38.46
N LEU A 300 -23.89 -2.06 38.82
CA LEU A 300 -25.06 -2.27 37.98
C LEU A 300 -24.94 -1.55 36.63
N TYR A 301 -24.67 -0.24 36.64
CA TYR A 301 -24.55 0.51 35.38
C TYR A 301 -23.26 0.19 34.62
N SER A 302 -22.16 -0.14 35.30
CA SER A 302 -20.96 -0.66 34.63
C SER A 302 -21.27 -1.96 33.89
N LEU A 303 -22.04 -2.89 34.48
CA LEU A 303 -22.47 -4.12 33.81
C LEU A 303 -23.31 -3.82 32.57
N ILE A 304 -24.26 -2.88 32.64
CA ILE A 304 -25.08 -2.48 31.48
C ILE A 304 -24.19 -1.99 30.32
N PHE A 305 -23.14 -1.21 30.61
CA PHE A 305 -22.23 -0.71 29.57
C PHE A 305 -21.21 -1.76 29.10
N ILE A 306 -20.81 -2.71 29.95
CA ILE A 306 -20.02 -3.88 29.54
C ILE A 306 -20.85 -4.75 28.60
N GLU A 307 -22.10 -5.05 28.95
CA GLU A 307 -23.06 -5.77 28.10
C GLU A 307 -23.25 -5.04 26.76
N LEU A 308 -23.44 -3.71 26.79
CA LEU A 308 -23.48 -2.87 25.59
C LEU A 308 -22.24 -3.07 24.72
N GLY A 309 -21.05 -3.04 25.33
CA GLY A 309 -19.78 -3.24 24.63
C GLY A 309 -19.66 -4.63 24.01
N VAL A 310 -19.95 -5.68 24.77
CA VAL A 310 -19.89 -7.07 24.31
C VAL A 310 -20.84 -7.30 23.14
N PHE A 311 -22.11 -6.87 23.26
CA PHE A 311 -23.06 -7.01 22.16
C PHE A 311 -22.67 -6.13 20.97
N ALA A 312 -22.19 -4.91 21.18
CA ALA A 312 -21.77 -4.04 20.07
C ALA A 312 -20.57 -4.62 19.31
N ILE A 313 -19.59 -5.19 20.01
CA ILE A 313 -18.46 -5.91 19.40
C ILE A 313 -18.97 -7.12 18.64
N PHE A 314 -19.80 -7.96 19.25
CA PHE A 314 -20.32 -9.17 18.61
C PHE A 314 -21.08 -8.86 17.30
N PHE A 315 -22.09 -7.98 17.35
CA PHE A 315 -22.86 -7.62 16.16
C PHE A 315 -22.05 -6.78 15.17
N GLY A 316 -21.14 -5.93 15.66
CA GLY A 316 -20.26 -5.13 14.82
C GLY A 316 -19.28 -5.99 14.02
N LEU A 317 -18.61 -6.96 14.66
CA LEU A 317 -17.70 -7.88 13.97
C LEU A 317 -18.44 -8.77 12.96
N ILE A 318 -19.64 -9.24 13.30
CA ILE A 318 -20.49 -9.98 12.34
C ILE A 318 -20.83 -9.10 11.13
N LEU A 319 -21.29 -7.86 11.36
CA LEU A 319 -21.59 -6.92 10.29
C LEU A 319 -20.35 -6.64 9.42
N GLY A 320 -19.20 -6.45 10.06
CA GLY A 320 -17.93 -6.21 9.37
C GLY A 320 -17.49 -7.39 8.51
N TRP A 321 -17.67 -8.62 9.01
CA TRP A 321 -17.42 -9.85 8.28
C TRP A 321 -18.33 -9.99 7.06
N PHE A 322 -19.63 -9.76 7.20
CA PHE A 322 -20.57 -9.82 6.07
C PHE A 322 -20.26 -8.75 5.02
N MET A 323 -19.91 -7.53 5.44
CA MET A 323 -19.57 -6.44 4.52
C MET A 323 -18.29 -6.75 3.74
N GLN A 324 -17.21 -7.22 4.39
CA GLN A 324 -15.96 -7.53 3.66
C GLN A 324 -16.11 -8.72 2.70
N GLU A 325 -16.91 -9.74 3.06
CA GLU A 325 -17.25 -10.84 2.13
C GLU A 325 -18.10 -10.36 0.95
N ALA A 326 -19.07 -9.46 1.18
CA ALA A 326 -19.86 -8.87 0.09
C ALA A 326 -18.98 -8.08 -0.88
N PHE A 327 -18.04 -7.26 -0.37
CA PHE A 327 -17.07 -6.56 -1.22
C PHE A 327 -16.18 -7.53 -2.01
N THR A 328 -15.62 -8.53 -1.34
CA THR A 328 -14.78 -9.55 -1.98
C THR A 328 -15.54 -10.29 -3.08
N GLY A 329 -16.82 -10.63 -2.84
CA GLY A 329 -17.67 -11.30 -3.83
C GLY A 329 -17.93 -10.47 -5.08
N ILE A 330 -18.10 -9.15 -4.94
CA ILE A 330 -18.25 -8.23 -6.08
C ILE A 330 -16.94 -8.12 -6.85
N LEU A 331 -15.81 -8.02 -6.14
CA LEU A 331 -14.50 -7.83 -6.77
C LEU A 331 -13.90 -9.12 -7.34
N LYS A 332 -14.40 -10.30 -6.98
CA LYS A 332 -13.90 -11.60 -7.47
C LYS A 332 -13.86 -11.71 -9.01
N GLN A 333 -14.72 -10.98 -9.71
CA GLN A 333 -14.73 -10.97 -11.18
C GLN A 333 -13.53 -10.22 -11.78
N TYR A 334 -12.86 -9.37 -10.99
CA TYR A 334 -11.74 -8.54 -11.42
C TYR A 334 -10.39 -9.05 -10.93
N PHE A 335 -10.37 -9.96 -9.94
CA PHE A 335 -9.12 -10.54 -9.43
C PHE A 335 -8.93 -11.98 -9.93
N PRO A 336 -7.75 -12.34 -10.45
CA PRO A 336 -7.45 -13.69 -10.91
C PRO A 336 -7.22 -14.68 -9.75
N THR A 337 -6.93 -14.20 -8.53
CA THR A 337 -6.56 -15.02 -7.37
C THR A 337 -7.57 -14.88 -6.22
N ASP A 338 -7.74 -15.95 -5.44
CA ASP A 338 -8.57 -15.93 -4.23
C ASP A 338 -7.84 -15.16 -3.11
N LEU A 339 -8.53 -14.24 -2.44
CA LEU A 339 -7.95 -13.47 -1.33
C LEU A 339 -7.66 -14.38 -0.11
N PRO A 340 -6.45 -14.32 0.46
CA PRO A 340 -6.08 -15.05 1.68
C PRO A 340 -7.02 -14.79 2.85
N THR A 341 -6.96 -15.62 3.89
CA THR A 341 -7.77 -15.42 5.09
C THR A 341 -7.28 -14.22 5.90
N PRO A 342 -8.23 -13.43 6.46
CA PRO A 342 -7.87 -12.27 7.26
C PRO A 342 -7.20 -12.67 8.58
N GLY A 343 -6.29 -11.82 9.06
CA GLY A 343 -5.57 -12.01 10.32
C GLY A 343 -6.40 -11.61 11.55
N PHE A 344 -5.85 -11.86 12.73
CA PHE A 344 -6.50 -11.50 14.00
C PHE A 344 -6.34 -10.02 14.39
N LYS A 345 -5.31 -9.33 13.88
CA LYS A 345 -5.04 -7.91 14.22
C LYS A 345 -6.23 -6.97 13.92
N PRO A 346 -6.89 -7.04 12.74
CA PRO A 346 -8.09 -6.25 12.44
C PRO A 346 -9.22 -6.39 13.47
N LEU A 347 -9.48 -7.62 13.94
CA LEU A 347 -10.53 -7.90 14.92
C LEU A 347 -10.21 -7.26 16.28
N LEU A 348 -8.93 -7.30 16.67
CA LEU A 348 -8.45 -6.70 17.92
C LEU A 348 -8.55 -5.17 17.88
N ILE A 349 -8.12 -4.54 16.79
CA ILE A 349 -8.24 -3.09 16.57
C ILE A 349 -9.71 -2.64 16.64
N SER A 350 -10.59 -3.35 15.94
CA SER A 350 -12.02 -3.06 15.91
C SER A 350 -12.67 -3.19 17.30
N SER A 351 -12.28 -4.21 18.07
CA SER A 351 -12.79 -4.43 19.42
C SER A 351 -12.28 -3.37 20.41
N LEU A 352 -11.00 -2.99 20.30
CA LEU A 352 -10.38 -1.97 21.16
C LEU A 352 -11.06 -0.60 21.00
N THR A 353 -11.60 -0.31 19.82
CA THR A 353 -12.36 0.91 19.51
C THR A 353 -13.56 1.10 20.43
N VAL A 354 -14.35 0.04 20.68
CA VAL A 354 -15.50 0.11 21.60
C VAL A 354 -15.04 0.35 23.02
N PHE A 355 -13.98 -0.33 23.44
CA PHE A 355 -13.44 -0.19 24.79
C PHE A 355 -12.98 1.25 25.05
N ILE A 356 -12.25 1.84 24.10
CA ILE A 356 -11.81 3.24 24.17
C ILE A 356 -13.03 4.17 24.18
N CYS A 357 -14.05 3.90 23.38
CA CYS A 357 -15.27 4.71 23.36
C CYS A 357 -16.05 4.66 24.69
N LEU A 358 -16.17 3.49 25.31
CA LEU A 358 -16.84 3.32 26.60
C LEU A 358 -16.08 4.03 27.72
N ILE A 359 -14.75 3.91 27.77
CA ILE A 359 -13.92 4.58 28.77
C ILE A 359 -13.91 6.10 28.55
N GLY A 360 -13.73 6.54 27.31
CA GLY A 360 -13.60 7.96 26.98
C GLY A 360 -14.89 8.74 27.12
N PHE A 361 -16.00 8.20 26.62
CA PHE A 361 -17.22 8.98 26.42
C PHE A 361 -18.39 8.55 27.32
N VAL A 362 -18.39 7.32 27.82
CA VAL A 362 -19.48 6.80 28.67
C VAL A 362 -19.14 6.89 30.15
N TYR A 363 -17.95 6.44 30.53
CA TYR A 363 -17.50 6.42 31.93
C TYR A 363 -17.57 7.79 32.63
N PRO A 364 -17.18 8.93 32.02
CA PRO A 364 -17.36 10.24 32.64
C PRO A 364 -18.80 10.53 33.08
N ASN A 365 -19.78 10.17 32.25
CA ASN A 365 -21.19 10.42 32.52
C ASN A 365 -21.75 9.44 33.57
N LEU A 366 -21.26 8.19 33.59
CA LEU A 366 -21.54 7.21 34.65
C LEU A 366 -21.09 7.73 36.02
N VAL A 367 -19.86 8.22 36.13
CA VAL A 367 -19.33 8.71 37.41
C VAL A 367 -20.14 9.91 37.91
N LYS A 368 -20.55 10.82 37.00
CA LYS A 368 -21.45 11.92 37.36
C LYS A 368 -22.79 11.41 37.87
N LEU A 369 -23.40 10.42 37.21
CA LEU A 369 -24.66 9.81 37.62
C LEU A 369 -24.58 9.22 39.04
N VAL A 370 -23.54 8.42 39.33
CA VAL A 370 -23.38 7.76 40.64
C VAL A 370 -23.06 8.76 41.75
N LYS A 371 -22.40 9.90 41.46
CA LYS A 371 -22.03 10.90 42.49
C LYS A 371 -23.18 11.85 42.89
N ILE A 372 -24.32 11.83 42.21
CA ILE A 372 -25.45 12.73 42.56
C ILE A 372 -26.06 12.34 43.91
N SER A 373 -26.23 13.34 44.79
CA SER A 373 -26.93 13.21 46.06
C SER A 373 -28.45 13.24 45.84
N PRO A 374 -29.25 12.38 46.51
CA PRO A 374 -30.72 12.42 46.45
C PRO A 374 -31.30 13.80 46.81
N LEU A 375 -30.65 14.53 47.73
CA LEU A 375 -31.06 15.87 48.16
C LEU A 375 -30.99 16.92 47.03
N ASN A 376 -30.08 16.77 46.07
CA ASN A 376 -29.89 17.73 44.98
C ASN A 376 -31.06 17.70 43.99
N ILE A 377 -31.79 16.58 43.91
CA ILE A 377 -32.95 16.42 43.01
C ILE A 377 -34.18 17.10 43.61
N LEU A 378 -34.35 17.01 44.94
CA LEU A 378 -35.43 17.70 45.66
C LEU A 378 -35.21 19.22 45.69
N ARG A 379 -33.96 19.68 45.84
CA ARG A 379 -33.63 21.13 45.87
C ARG A 379 -33.44 21.76 44.49
N ARG A 380 -33.33 20.97 43.42
CA ARG A 380 -32.96 21.43 42.06
C ARG A 380 -31.71 22.32 42.05
N GLU A 381 -30.77 22.08 42.97
CA GLU A 381 -29.50 22.81 43.01
C GLU A 381 -28.54 22.19 41.98
N GLU A 382 -27.97 23.01 41.10
CA GLU A 382 -26.95 22.52 40.18
C GLU A 382 -25.68 22.17 40.97
N PRO A 383 -25.12 20.96 40.79
CA PRO A 383 -23.91 20.55 41.50
C PRO A 383 -22.73 21.44 41.12
N LYS A 384 -22.00 21.96 42.12
CA LYS A 384 -20.78 22.74 41.91
C LYS A 384 -19.72 21.90 41.16
N ALA A 385 -19.03 22.52 40.20
CA ALA A 385 -17.95 21.88 39.47
C ALA A 385 -16.81 21.47 40.44
N SER A 386 -16.50 20.18 40.49
CA SER A 386 -15.40 19.60 41.29
C SER A 386 -14.16 19.38 40.41
N ASN A 387 -12.96 19.35 41.01
CA ASN A 387 -11.71 18.98 40.33
C ASN A 387 -11.80 17.65 39.55
N SER A 388 -12.66 16.73 40.01
CA SER A 388 -12.93 15.46 39.31
C SER A 388 -13.52 15.65 37.90
N SER A 389 -14.12 16.81 37.59
CA SER A 389 -14.68 17.11 36.26
C SER A 389 -13.62 17.42 35.22
N TYR A 390 -12.48 18.00 35.61
CA TYR A 390 -11.35 18.25 34.70
C TYR A 390 -10.67 16.94 34.29
N LEU A 391 -10.46 16.03 35.25
CA LEU A 391 -9.91 14.70 34.98
C LEU A 391 -10.78 13.90 33.99
N MET A 392 -12.11 14.00 34.11
CA MET A 392 -13.04 13.36 33.19
C MET A 392 -12.98 13.93 31.77
N PHE A 393 -12.78 15.24 31.64
CA PHE A 393 -12.59 15.88 30.33
C PHE A 393 -11.26 15.45 29.71
N ALA A 394 -10.19 15.41 30.50
CA ALA A 394 -8.89 14.91 30.06
C ALA A 394 -8.96 13.44 29.61
N LEU A 395 -9.76 12.60 30.28
CA LEU A 395 -9.97 11.21 29.88
C LEU A 395 -10.66 11.10 28.51
N ALA A 396 -11.72 11.88 28.26
CA ALA A 396 -12.40 11.90 26.96
C ALA A 396 -11.46 12.39 25.84
N LEU A 397 -10.65 13.40 26.13
CA LEU A 397 -9.70 13.95 25.19
C LEU A 397 -8.55 12.96 24.90
N SER A 398 -8.05 12.28 25.93
CA SER A 398 -7.06 11.21 25.79
C SER A 398 -7.59 10.02 25.00
N ALA A 399 -8.86 9.65 25.20
CA ALA A 399 -9.50 8.59 24.43
C ALA A 399 -9.66 8.98 22.95
N MET A 400 -10.02 10.23 22.67
CA MET A 400 -10.07 10.75 21.30
C MET A 400 -8.68 10.73 20.63
N PHE A 401 -7.64 11.18 21.34
CA PHE A 401 -6.27 11.10 20.85
C PHE A 401 -5.83 9.66 20.59
N LEU A 402 -6.15 8.74 21.50
CA LEU A 402 -5.78 7.33 21.37
C LEU A 402 -6.51 6.66 20.20
N LEU A 403 -7.77 7.00 19.94
CA LEU A 403 -8.47 6.56 18.73
C LEU A 403 -7.74 7.02 17.47
N VAL A 404 -7.44 8.32 17.35
CA VAL A 404 -6.71 8.86 16.19
C VAL A 404 -5.33 8.18 16.05
N PHE A 405 -4.60 8.02 17.16
CA PHE A 405 -3.29 7.38 17.17
C PHE A 405 -3.33 5.91 16.73
N LEU A 406 -4.32 5.17 17.21
CA LEU A 406 -4.51 3.75 16.90
C LEU A 406 -4.64 3.51 15.39
N TYR A 407 -5.31 4.41 14.66
CA TYR A 407 -5.49 4.27 13.21
C TYR A 407 -4.35 4.86 12.39
N THR A 408 -3.79 5.99 12.79
CA THR A 408 -2.74 6.63 11.99
C THR A 408 -1.36 6.00 12.20
N GLN A 409 -1.12 5.34 13.34
CA GLN A 409 0.16 4.74 13.76
C GLN A 409 1.39 5.67 13.69
N ARG A 410 1.19 6.97 13.43
CA ARG A 410 2.24 7.99 13.31
C ARG A 410 1.91 9.17 14.21
N LEU A 411 2.73 9.36 15.23
CA LEU A 411 2.50 10.36 16.29
C LEU A 411 2.31 11.77 15.75
N LEU A 412 3.10 12.17 14.75
CA LEU A 412 3.04 13.51 14.15
C LEU A 412 1.69 13.75 13.47
N LEU A 413 1.25 12.85 12.60
CA LEU A 413 -0.03 12.97 11.91
C LEU A 413 -1.20 12.93 12.89
N SER A 414 -1.16 12.03 13.87
CA SER A 414 -2.20 11.95 14.91
C SER A 414 -2.31 13.24 15.71
N SER A 415 -1.18 13.86 16.04
CA SER A 415 -1.13 15.12 16.76
C SER A 415 -1.72 16.26 15.92
N ILE A 416 -1.35 16.36 14.63
CA ILE A 416 -1.90 17.38 13.73
C ILE A 416 -3.42 17.25 13.62
N VAL A 417 -3.93 16.05 13.34
CA VAL A 417 -5.38 15.79 13.19
C VAL A 417 -6.12 16.12 14.49
N PHE A 418 -5.60 15.65 15.63
CA PHE A 418 -6.22 15.88 16.93
C PHE A 418 -6.27 17.35 17.31
N PHE A 419 -5.16 18.08 17.19
CA PHE A 419 -5.13 19.52 17.52
C PHE A 419 -5.97 20.34 16.54
N THR A 420 -6.07 19.94 15.28
CA THR A 420 -6.95 20.58 14.29
C THR A 420 -8.43 20.41 14.68
N ILE A 421 -8.84 19.18 15.02
CA ILE A 421 -10.21 18.92 15.49
C ILE A 421 -10.50 19.71 16.78
N LEU A 422 -9.56 19.72 17.72
CA LEU A 422 -9.70 20.47 18.98
C LEU A 422 -9.81 21.98 18.73
N PHE A 423 -8.98 22.52 17.84
CA PHE A 423 -9.02 23.93 17.45
C PHE A 423 -10.37 24.31 16.82
N ILE A 424 -10.84 23.52 15.85
CA ILE A 424 -12.17 23.73 15.22
C ILE A 424 -13.28 23.62 16.26
N PHE A 425 -13.19 22.68 17.20
CA PHE A 425 -14.18 22.51 18.25
C PHE A 425 -14.24 23.73 19.18
N VAL A 426 -13.08 24.23 19.65
CA VAL A 426 -13.00 25.41 20.53
C VAL A 426 -13.46 26.67 19.80
N LEU A 427 -13.02 26.86 18.56
CA LEU A 427 -13.40 28.01 17.73
C LEU A 427 -14.90 27.98 17.41
N GLY A 428 -15.42 26.85 16.96
CA GLY A 428 -16.84 26.65 16.70
C GLY A 428 -17.70 26.87 17.94
N TYR A 429 -17.30 26.31 19.09
CA TYR A 429 -17.98 26.55 20.37
C TYR A 429 -18.00 28.03 20.73
N GLY A 430 -16.87 28.74 20.58
CA GLY A 430 -16.75 30.16 20.85
C GLY A 430 -17.64 31.02 19.96
N LEU A 431 -17.69 30.73 18.65
CA LEU A 431 -18.54 31.43 17.69
C LEU A 431 -20.03 31.22 17.99
N ILE A 432 -20.45 29.97 18.22
CA ILE A 432 -21.84 29.63 18.53
C ILE A 432 -22.26 30.25 19.87
N LEU A 433 -21.40 30.20 20.89
CA LEU A 433 -21.66 30.86 22.16
C LEU A 433 -21.77 32.37 22.01
N SER A 434 -20.93 33.00 21.20
CA SER A 434 -20.98 34.44 20.92
C SER A 434 -22.32 34.82 20.29
N PHE A 435 -22.77 34.01 19.33
CA PHE A 435 -24.07 34.16 18.69
C PHE A 435 -25.23 34.06 19.69
N PHE A 436 -25.24 33.03 20.55
CA PHE A 436 -26.25 32.89 21.59
C PHE A 436 -26.12 33.89 22.74
N ARG A 437 -24.94 34.48 22.99
CA ARG A 437 -24.72 35.49 24.03
C ARG A 437 -25.23 36.88 23.65
N ARG A 438 -25.56 37.12 22.38
CA ARG A 438 -26.06 38.42 21.91
C ARG A 438 -27.32 38.80 22.71
N LYS A 439 -27.25 39.88 23.49
CA LYS A 439 -28.33 40.30 24.41
C LYS A 439 -29.59 40.63 23.61
N THR A 440 -30.60 39.77 23.69
CA THR A 440 -31.97 40.17 23.34
C THR A 440 -32.58 40.90 24.54
N ARG A 441 -32.88 42.20 24.37
CA ARG A 441 -33.58 43.04 25.38
C ARG A 441 -35.07 42.66 25.51
N LEU A 442 -35.42 41.38 25.44
CA LEU A 442 -36.80 40.93 25.43
C LEU A 442 -36.99 40.01 26.63
N GLY A 443 -37.19 40.64 27.79
CA GLY A 443 -37.77 40.01 28.98
C GLY A 443 -39.28 39.85 28.83
N LEU A 444 -40.00 39.91 29.96
CA LEU A 444 -41.46 39.69 30.13
C LEU A 444 -42.40 40.56 29.25
N GLY A 445 -41.88 41.42 28.37
CA GLY A 445 -42.66 42.26 27.41
C GLY A 445 -42.63 41.76 25.96
N ALA A 446 -42.26 40.50 25.74
CA ALA A 446 -42.16 39.89 24.41
C ALA A 446 -43.53 39.50 23.84
N HIS A 447 -44.08 40.29 22.91
CA HIS A 447 -45.36 39.99 22.22
C HIS A 447 -45.24 38.99 21.06
N ASN A 448 -44.03 38.67 20.59
CA ASN A 448 -43.81 37.84 19.40
C ASN A 448 -43.23 36.46 19.77
N SER A 449 -43.83 35.37 19.26
CA SER A 449 -43.44 33.98 19.53
C SER A 449 -41.97 33.68 19.22
N LEU A 450 -41.41 34.31 18.19
CA LEU A 450 -39.99 34.19 17.82
C LEU A 450 -39.05 34.79 18.88
N SER A 451 -39.45 35.89 19.52
CA SER A 451 -38.64 36.51 20.57
C SER A 451 -38.60 35.71 21.86
N LEU A 452 -39.70 35.02 22.18
CA LEU A 452 -39.78 34.06 23.29
C LEU A 452 -38.88 32.83 23.02
N ALA A 453 -38.91 32.29 21.79
CA ALA A 453 -38.02 31.20 21.38
C ALA A 453 -36.53 31.58 21.50
N TRP A 454 -36.16 32.79 21.06
CA TRP A 454 -34.78 33.29 21.16
C TRP A 454 -34.32 33.53 22.61
N SER A 455 -35.24 33.96 23.48
CA SER A 455 -34.98 34.13 24.91
C SER A 455 -34.68 32.78 25.59
N GLU A 456 -35.42 31.72 25.25
CA GLU A 456 -35.15 30.37 25.77
C GLU A 456 -33.80 29.83 25.26
N LEU A 457 -33.46 30.12 24.00
CA LEU A 457 -32.16 29.77 23.42
C LEU A 457 -31.00 30.44 24.16
N HIS A 458 -31.13 31.73 24.51
CA HIS A 458 -30.15 32.48 25.30
C HIS A 458 -30.03 31.94 26.73
N ARG A 459 -31.17 31.63 27.37
CA ARG A 459 -31.20 31.13 28.76
C ARG A 459 -30.44 29.82 28.91
N ARG A 460 -30.53 28.94 27.91
CA ARG A 460 -29.82 27.64 27.86
C ARG A 460 -28.61 27.67 26.91
N LYS A 461 -27.97 28.83 26.75
CA LYS A 461 -26.86 29.05 25.79
C LYS A 461 -25.77 27.99 25.81
N TYR A 462 -25.32 27.50 26.98
CA TYR A 462 -24.25 26.50 27.05
C TYR A 462 -24.69 25.13 26.51
N THR A 463 -25.87 24.66 26.90
CA THR A 463 -26.42 23.37 26.43
C THR A 463 -26.80 23.44 24.95
N ASN A 464 -27.39 24.54 24.50
CA ASN A 464 -27.76 24.72 23.10
C ASN A 464 -26.53 24.87 22.21
N SER A 465 -25.49 25.59 22.66
CA SER A 465 -24.23 25.70 21.91
C SER A 465 -23.56 24.35 21.72
N LEU A 466 -23.56 23.51 22.77
CA LEU A 466 -23.01 22.16 22.69
C LEU A 466 -23.81 21.29 21.71
N GLN A 467 -25.14 21.43 21.67
CA GLN A 467 -26.01 20.71 20.73
C GLN A 467 -25.87 21.18 19.28
N VAL A 468 -25.72 22.49 19.04
CA VAL A 468 -25.48 23.00 17.69
C VAL A 468 -24.10 22.55 17.21
N LEU A 469 -23.07 22.72 18.04
CA LEU A 469 -21.70 22.26 17.73
C LEU A 469 -21.66 20.77 17.45
N ALA A 470 -22.45 20.00 18.19
CA ALA A 470 -22.65 18.58 17.97
C ALA A 470 -23.12 18.23 16.56
N PHE A 471 -24.21 18.86 16.12
CA PHE A 471 -24.72 18.68 14.77
C PHE A 471 -23.73 19.19 13.73
N THR A 472 -23.08 20.34 13.97
CA THR A 472 -22.05 20.88 13.08
C THR A 472 -20.87 19.91 12.93
N MET A 473 -20.42 19.27 14.00
CA MET A 473 -19.33 18.30 13.95
C MET A 473 -19.74 17.04 13.19
N ALA A 474 -20.95 16.53 13.41
CA ALA A 474 -21.46 15.36 12.69
C ALA A 474 -21.61 15.64 11.19
N ILE A 475 -22.19 16.77 10.81
CA ILE A 475 -22.33 17.20 9.41
C ILE A 475 -20.96 17.48 8.79
N GLY A 476 -20.07 18.17 9.51
CA GLY A 476 -18.71 18.47 9.06
C GLY A 476 -17.89 17.21 8.79
N LEU A 477 -17.89 16.24 9.71
CA LEU A 477 -17.23 14.94 9.52
C LEU A 477 -17.82 14.19 8.32
N SER A 478 -19.15 14.23 8.14
CA SER A 478 -19.82 13.62 6.99
C SER A 478 -19.46 14.30 5.66
N LEU A 479 -19.35 15.63 5.63
CA LEU A 479 -18.94 16.38 4.44
C LEU A 479 -17.47 16.16 4.10
N ILE A 480 -16.60 16.09 5.11
CA ILE A 480 -15.18 15.73 4.92
C ILE A 480 -15.08 14.33 4.33
N ALA A 481 -15.82 13.36 4.87
CA ALA A 481 -15.86 12.00 4.31
C ALA A 481 -16.35 11.98 2.86
N PHE A 482 -17.36 12.79 2.53
CA PHE A 482 -17.90 12.91 1.16
C PHE A 482 -16.89 13.55 0.20
N SER A 483 -16.27 14.67 0.58
CA SER A 483 -15.24 15.35 -0.23
C SER A 483 -14.03 14.47 -0.47
N ALA A 484 -13.52 13.82 0.58
CA ALA A 484 -12.35 12.95 0.47
C ALA A 484 -12.61 11.76 -0.48
N ARG A 485 -13.84 11.22 -0.49
CA ARG A 485 -14.25 10.20 -1.47
C ARG A 485 -14.18 10.72 -2.90
N THR A 486 -14.73 11.90 -3.18
CA THR A 486 -14.74 12.47 -4.54
C THR A 486 -13.34 12.81 -5.03
N ASP A 487 -12.53 13.43 -4.17
CA ASP A 487 -11.17 13.84 -4.52
C ASP A 487 -10.32 12.62 -4.89
N LEU A 488 -10.42 11.54 -4.13
CA LEU A 488 -9.67 10.32 -4.42
C LEU A 488 -10.14 9.58 -5.65
N MET A 489 -11.45 9.45 -5.86
CA MET A 489 -11.94 8.81 -7.09
C MET A 489 -11.42 9.56 -8.31
N SER A 490 -11.49 10.90 -8.29
CA SER A 490 -10.95 11.72 -9.38
C SER A 490 -9.44 11.58 -9.55
N THR A 491 -8.69 11.46 -8.45
CA THR A 491 -7.23 11.25 -8.51
C THR A 491 -6.90 9.89 -9.11
N TRP A 492 -7.62 8.84 -8.71
CA TRP A 492 -7.44 7.48 -9.24
C TRP A 492 -7.81 7.39 -10.73
N GLU A 493 -8.93 8.00 -11.13
CA GLU A 493 -9.33 8.12 -12.54
C GLU A 493 -8.28 8.88 -13.37
N SER A 494 -7.61 9.88 -12.78
CA SER A 494 -6.56 10.64 -13.49
C SER A 494 -5.25 9.88 -13.66
N THR A 495 -5.00 8.80 -12.89
CA THR A 495 -3.77 8.00 -12.99
C THR A 495 -3.72 7.17 -14.26
N LEU A 496 -4.88 6.72 -14.76
CA LEU A 496 -4.99 5.96 -16.01
C LEU A 496 -5.99 6.64 -16.95
N PRO A 497 -5.56 7.66 -17.72
CA PRO A 497 -6.39 8.29 -18.73
C PRO A 497 -6.99 7.25 -19.69
N ALA A 498 -8.16 7.55 -20.27
CA ALA A 498 -8.83 6.65 -21.21
C ALA A 498 -7.96 6.28 -22.43
N ASP A 499 -7.03 7.15 -22.81
CA ASP A 499 -6.10 6.97 -23.94
C ASP A 499 -4.74 6.36 -23.52
N SER A 500 -4.68 5.69 -22.36
CA SER A 500 -3.43 5.05 -21.89
C SER A 500 -3.01 3.90 -22.81
N PRO A 501 -1.75 3.85 -23.29
CA PRO A 501 -1.26 2.75 -24.12
C PRO A 501 -1.36 1.39 -23.40
N ASN A 502 -1.81 0.37 -24.13
CA ASN A 502 -1.91 -1.01 -23.63
C ASN A 502 -0.92 -1.99 -24.31
N ASN A 503 -0.19 -1.51 -25.31
CA ASN A 503 0.82 -2.28 -26.04
C ASN A 503 2.08 -1.41 -26.18
N PHE A 504 3.25 -2.02 -25.99
CA PHE A 504 4.54 -1.36 -26.12
C PHE A 504 5.39 -2.10 -27.16
N LEU A 505 5.91 -1.36 -28.13
CA LEU A 505 6.85 -1.85 -29.12
C LEU A 505 8.27 -1.46 -28.69
N ILE A 506 9.17 -2.44 -28.57
CA ILE A 506 10.57 -2.25 -28.18
C ILE A 506 11.49 -2.95 -29.19
N ASN A 507 12.76 -2.57 -29.23
CA ASN A 507 13.77 -3.12 -30.16
C ASN A 507 13.34 -3.03 -31.65
N ILE A 508 12.71 -1.93 -32.02
CA ILE A 508 12.34 -1.66 -33.42
C ILE A 508 13.60 -1.32 -34.20
N SER A 509 13.88 -2.06 -35.28
CA SER A 509 15.01 -1.76 -36.15
C SER A 509 14.69 -0.58 -37.08
N LYS A 510 15.73 0.13 -37.56
CA LYS A 510 15.56 1.24 -38.52
C LYS A 510 14.85 0.80 -39.81
N SER A 511 15.01 -0.46 -40.23
CA SER A 511 14.32 -1.02 -41.40
C SER A 511 12.83 -1.31 -41.16
N ASP A 512 12.43 -1.58 -39.92
CA ASP A 512 11.05 -1.92 -39.58
C ASP A 512 10.16 -0.69 -39.40
N LEU A 513 10.76 0.48 -39.12
CA LEU A 513 10.03 1.73 -38.86
C LEU A 513 9.00 2.05 -39.95
N ASN A 514 9.38 1.99 -41.22
CA ASN A 514 8.47 2.31 -42.32
C ASN A 514 7.27 1.35 -42.37
N SER A 515 7.50 0.06 -42.14
CA SER A 515 6.44 -0.97 -42.13
C SER A 515 5.49 -0.78 -40.94
N ILE A 516 6.03 -0.42 -39.77
CA ILE A 516 5.24 -0.18 -38.56
C ILE A 516 4.43 1.11 -38.70
N SER A 517 5.04 2.22 -39.15
CA SER A 517 4.31 3.48 -39.37
C SER A 517 3.19 3.29 -40.39
N SER A 518 3.44 2.57 -41.49
CA SER A 518 2.39 2.23 -42.46
C SER A 518 1.26 1.41 -41.84
N PHE A 519 1.58 0.41 -41.00
CA PHE A 519 0.58 -0.38 -40.28
C PHE A 519 -0.25 0.46 -39.30
N LEU A 520 0.38 1.39 -38.56
CA LEU A 520 -0.33 2.27 -37.63
C LEU A 520 -1.26 3.23 -38.38
N GLU A 521 -0.79 3.83 -39.47
CA GLU A 521 -1.58 4.69 -40.34
C GLU A 521 -2.78 3.95 -40.96
N GLU A 522 -2.57 2.76 -41.53
CA GLU A 522 -3.62 1.93 -42.13
C GLU A 522 -4.72 1.57 -41.14
N ASN A 523 -4.38 1.42 -39.85
CA ASN A 523 -5.32 1.09 -38.79
C ASN A 523 -5.87 2.32 -38.04
N ASN A 524 -5.55 3.54 -38.47
CA ASN A 524 -5.90 4.81 -37.81
C ASN A 524 -5.48 4.85 -36.33
N ILE A 525 -4.31 4.29 -36.02
CA ILE A 525 -3.71 4.37 -34.69
C ILE A 525 -2.79 5.60 -34.68
N GLU A 526 -3.01 6.49 -33.71
CA GLU A 526 -2.19 7.70 -33.57
C GLU A 526 -0.73 7.32 -33.28
N GLU A 527 0.19 7.80 -34.13
CA GLU A 527 1.60 7.46 -34.04
C GLU A 527 2.25 8.19 -32.85
N SER A 528 2.62 7.44 -31.82
CA SER A 528 3.43 7.98 -30.73
C SER A 528 4.87 8.23 -31.19
N THR A 529 5.53 9.24 -30.64
CA THR A 529 6.95 9.54 -30.94
C THR A 529 7.84 8.32 -30.66
N PHE A 530 8.58 7.87 -31.67
CA PHE A 530 9.60 6.84 -31.50
C PHE A 530 10.82 7.42 -30.81
N TYR A 531 11.23 6.79 -29.71
CA TYR A 531 12.44 7.15 -29.00
C TYR A 531 13.57 6.20 -29.40
N PRO A 532 14.68 6.72 -29.95
CA PRO A 532 15.85 5.89 -30.18
C PRO A 532 16.48 5.50 -28.84
N ILE A 533 16.97 4.28 -28.73
CA ILE A 533 17.52 3.75 -27.49
C ILE A 533 18.95 3.27 -27.77
N THR A 534 19.89 3.68 -26.93
CA THR A 534 21.25 3.16 -26.94
C THR A 534 21.67 2.81 -25.52
N ASN A 535 22.55 1.81 -25.40
CA ASN A 535 23.06 1.40 -24.10
C ASN A 535 24.35 2.16 -23.78
N THR A 536 24.44 2.71 -22.56
CA THR A 536 25.53 3.58 -22.16
C THR A 536 26.06 3.24 -20.77
N VAL A 537 27.35 3.44 -20.53
CA VAL A 537 27.95 3.43 -19.19
C VAL A 537 28.40 4.84 -18.88
N ILE A 538 28.12 5.31 -17.67
CA ILE A 538 28.56 6.63 -17.20
C ILE A 538 29.59 6.41 -16.11
N ILE A 539 30.70 7.16 -16.16
CA ILE A 539 31.71 7.17 -15.10
C ILE A 539 31.84 8.60 -14.61
N LYS A 540 31.65 8.80 -13.30
CA LYS A 540 31.92 10.09 -12.67
C LYS A 540 33.43 10.31 -12.61
N LEU A 541 33.90 11.38 -13.23
CA LEU A 541 35.31 11.74 -13.19
C LEU A 541 35.59 12.55 -11.91
N PRO A 542 36.74 12.34 -11.25
CA PRO A 542 37.07 13.04 -10.02
C PRO A 542 37.33 14.53 -10.27
N LYS A 543 36.76 15.39 -9.42
CA LYS A 543 37.07 16.82 -9.40
C LYS A 543 38.37 17.05 -8.61
N GLY A 544 39.52 16.90 -9.27
CA GLY A 544 40.81 17.34 -8.70
C GLY A 544 41.67 16.27 -8.01
N GLY A 545 41.83 15.08 -8.60
CA GLY A 545 42.99 14.21 -8.38
C GLY A 545 43.02 13.28 -7.16
N GLU A 546 42.14 13.46 -6.16
CA GLU A 546 42.14 12.63 -4.94
C GLU A 546 40.91 11.73 -4.74
N GLU A 547 39.87 11.82 -5.58
CA GLU A 547 38.74 10.89 -5.55
C GLU A 547 38.97 9.67 -6.47
N VAL A 548 38.80 8.46 -5.95
CA VAL A 548 38.77 7.24 -6.77
C VAL A 548 37.51 7.31 -7.64
N SER A 549 37.70 7.25 -8.96
CA SER A 549 36.62 7.12 -9.93
C SER A 549 35.71 5.96 -9.51
N ARG A 550 34.48 6.27 -9.11
CA ARG A 550 33.46 5.26 -8.83
C ARG A 550 32.74 4.96 -10.14
N PRO A 551 32.88 3.74 -10.70
CA PRO A 551 32.04 3.33 -11.80
C PRO A 551 30.59 3.44 -11.36
N ILE A 552 29.73 3.94 -12.26
CA ILE A 552 28.31 3.77 -12.05
C ILE A 552 28.03 2.33 -12.48
N ASP A 553 27.80 1.45 -11.50
CA ASP A 553 27.71 -0.02 -11.65
C ASP A 553 26.43 -0.48 -12.39
N ARG A 554 26.04 0.24 -13.45
CA ARG A 554 24.89 -0.09 -14.28
C ARG A 554 25.04 0.45 -15.70
N ASN A 555 24.65 -0.39 -16.65
CA ASN A 555 24.33 -0.01 -18.02
C ASN A 555 22.99 0.74 -18.09
N PHE A 556 22.99 1.97 -18.60
CA PHE A 556 21.79 2.78 -18.78
C PHE A 556 21.29 2.71 -20.21
N ASN A 557 19.98 2.46 -20.35
CA ASN A 557 19.25 2.82 -21.56
C ASN A 557 19.18 4.34 -21.63
N ALA A 558 19.95 4.92 -22.54
CA ALA A 558 19.92 6.34 -22.86
C ALA A 558 19.12 6.58 -24.14
N THR A 559 18.55 7.77 -24.23
CA THR A 559 17.95 8.28 -25.46
C THR A 559 18.53 9.66 -25.76
N TRP A 560 18.17 10.20 -26.92
CA TRP A 560 18.44 11.58 -27.26
C TRP A 560 17.18 12.27 -27.75
N SER A 561 17.01 13.51 -27.32
CA SER A 561 15.86 14.33 -27.71
C SER A 561 16.22 15.81 -27.66
N SER A 562 15.74 16.58 -28.63
CA SER A 562 15.77 18.03 -28.59
C SER A 562 14.70 18.59 -27.63
N GLU A 563 13.57 17.90 -27.51
CA GLU A 563 12.44 18.31 -26.69
C GLU A 563 12.41 17.56 -25.36
N LEU A 564 11.96 18.23 -24.30
CA LEU A 564 11.76 17.60 -23.00
C LEU A 564 10.60 16.59 -23.13
N PRO A 565 10.80 15.30 -22.83
CA PRO A 565 9.72 14.32 -22.94
C PRO A 565 8.52 14.70 -22.07
N GLN A 566 7.32 14.39 -22.56
CA GLN A 566 6.07 14.70 -21.84
C GLN A 566 6.06 14.05 -20.45
N GLY A 567 5.64 14.81 -19.45
CA GLY A 567 5.58 14.36 -18.06
C GLY A 567 6.90 14.43 -17.28
N ASN A 568 8.02 14.77 -17.93
CA ASN A 568 9.26 15.08 -17.24
C ASN A 568 9.31 16.55 -16.82
N LYS A 569 9.96 16.83 -15.69
CA LYS A 569 10.15 18.19 -15.18
C LYS A 569 11.61 18.42 -14.80
N VAL A 570 12.23 19.46 -15.35
CA VAL A 570 13.57 19.86 -14.92
C VAL A 570 13.48 20.48 -13.53
N ILE A 571 14.18 19.90 -12.56
CA ILE A 571 14.22 20.39 -11.17
C ILE A 571 15.38 21.38 -11.02
N SER A 572 16.51 21.08 -11.67
CA SER A 572 17.74 21.85 -11.55
C SER A 572 18.45 21.92 -12.90
N GLY A 573 19.00 23.09 -13.24
CA GLY A 573 19.67 23.36 -14.52
C GLY A 573 18.69 23.85 -15.60
N GLU A 574 19.13 23.82 -16.85
CA GLU A 574 18.31 24.19 -18.02
C GLU A 574 18.25 23.01 -19.01
N TRP A 575 17.10 22.85 -19.67
CA TRP A 575 16.98 21.91 -20.78
C TRP A 575 17.87 22.33 -21.96
N PHE A 576 18.19 21.38 -22.85
CA PHE A 576 19.04 21.62 -24.01
C PHE A 576 18.49 22.79 -24.84
N LYS A 577 19.37 23.75 -25.18
CA LYS A 577 19.03 24.91 -26.01
C LYS A 577 19.77 24.80 -27.34
N GLY A 578 19.04 24.48 -28.40
CA GLY A 578 19.59 24.31 -29.76
C GLY A 578 20.50 23.08 -29.88
N ASP A 579 21.18 22.97 -31.02
CA ASP A 579 22.00 21.80 -31.37
C ASP A 579 23.35 21.74 -30.62
N SER A 580 23.80 22.81 -29.97
CA SER A 580 25.17 22.96 -29.42
C SER A 580 25.33 22.61 -27.94
N SER A 581 24.51 21.70 -27.40
CA SER A 581 24.59 21.32 -25.99
C SER A 581 25.47 20.08 -25.88
N ASP A 582 26.53 20.14 -25.08
CA ASP A 582 27.44 18.99 -24.88
C ASP A 582 27.15 18.23 -23.59
N GLY A 583 26.17 18.68 -22.78
CA GLY A 583 25.87 18.13 -21.46
C GLY A 583 24.71 17.13 -21.45
N LEU A 584 24.65 16.32 -20.39
CA LEU A 584 23.64 15.27 -20.21
C LEU A 584 22.56 15.65 -19.20
N SER A 585 21.36 15.13 -19.43
CA SER A 585 20.24 15.15 -18.49
C SER A 585 20.13 13.81 -17.78
N VAL A 586 20.16 13.83 -16.45
CA VAL A 586 20.00 12.63 -15.61
C VAL A 586 18.75 12.71 -14.75
N SER A 587 18.15 11.56 -14.44
CA SER A 587 17.02 11.52 -13.50
C SER A 587 17.48 11.83 -12.07
N ASN A 588 16.59 12.41 -11.26
CA ASN A 588 16.84 12.72 -9.86
C ASN A 588 17.23 11.49 -9.03
N ASP A 589 16.64 10.33 -9.33
CA ASP A 589 16.96 9.07 -8.64
C ASP A 589 18.42 8.65 -8.85
N ILE A 590 18.91 8.80 -10.09
CA ILE A 590 20.30 8.49 -10.46
C ILE A 590 21.25 9.52 -9.90
N ALA A 591 20.89 10.80 -9.97
CA ALA A 591 21.68 11.87 -9.39
C ALA A 591 21.88 11.66 -7.88
N THR A 592 20.82 11.32 -7.14
CA THR A 592 20.88 11.09 -5.69
C THR A 592 21.67 9.82 -5.37
N ARG A 593 21.42 8.72 -6.10
CA ARG A 593 22.07 7.42 -5.85
C ARG A 593 23.58 7.46 -6.06
N TYR A 594 24.03 8.12 -7.12
CA TYR A 594 25.45 8.19 -7.50
C TYR A 594 26.10 9.52 -7.11
N LEU A 595 25.41 10.35 -6.32
CA LEU A 595 25.89 11.66 -5.86
C LEU A 595 26.38 12.53 -7.02
N LEU A 596 25.60 12.59 -8.10
CA LEU A 596 25.88 13.44 -9.26
C LEU A 596 25.25 14.81 -9.05
N GLU A 597 26.05 15.85 -9.25
CA GLU A 597 25.61 17.24 -9.21
C GLU A 597 25.74 17.89 -10.58
N ILE A 598 25.07 19.02 -10.77
CA ILE A 598 25.20 19.82 -12.01
C ILE A 598 26.65 20.30 -12.15
N GLY A 599 27.19 20.14 -13.35
CA GLY A 599 28.58 20.47 -13.69
C GLY A 599 29.59 19.41 -13.26
N ASP A 600 29.15 18.24 -12.76
CA ASP A 600 30.05 17.11 -12.58
C ASP A 600 30.55 16.60 -13.93
N PRO A 601 31.89 16.48 -14.13
CA PRO A 601 32.45 15.88 -15.32
C PRO A 601 32.16 14.38 -15.30
N VAL A 602 31.63 13.87 -16.41
CA VAL A 602 31.31 12.47 -16.57
C VAL A 602 31.81 11.99 -17.92
N LYS A 603 32.30 10.76 -17.95
CA LYS A 603 32.65 10.08 -19.20
C LYS A 603 31.53 9.12 -19.54
N VAL A 604 31.05 9.17 -20.79
CA VAL A 604 30.02 8.26 -21.29
C VAL A 604 30.60 7.35 -22.35
N PHE A 605 30.37 6.06 -22.16
CA PHE A 605 30.74 5.00 -23.08
C PHE A 605 29.48 4.50 -23.76
N PHE A 606 29.46 4.48 -25.09
CA PHE A 606 28.39 3.83 -25.85
C PHE A 606 28.96 3.24 -27.12
N ALA A 607 28.52 2.02 -27.46
CA ALA A 607 29.15 1.22 -28.51
C ALA A 607 30.68 1.21 -28.35
N ASP A 608 31.43 1.74 -29.33
CA ASP A 608 32.90 1.83 -29.33
C ASP A 608 33.42 3.27 -29.11
N GLN A 609 32.57 4.18 -28.65
CA GLN A 609 32.90 5.60 -28.46
C GLN A 609 32.93 5.99 -26.98
N GLU A 610 33.94 6.80 -26.62
CA GLU A 610 34.04 7.47 -25.34
C GLU A 610 33.85 8.97 -25.54
N ILE A 611 32.92 9.56 -24.80
CA ILE A 611 32.66 11.01 -24.84
C ILE A 611 32.81 11.59 -23.44
N ASP A 612 33.70 12.56 -23.30
CA ASP A 612 33.80 13.39 -22.10
C ASP A 612 32.74 14.49 -22.13
N THR A 613 31.90 14.54 -21.11
CA THR A 613 30.76 15.45 -20.99
C THR A 613 30.57 15.85 -19.51
N TYR A 614 29.46 16.52 -19.20
CA TYR A 614 29.10 16.92 -17.84
C TYR A 614 27.60 16.82 -17.61
N ILE A 615 27.19 16.77 -16.35
CA ILE A 615 25.78 16.81 -15.98
C ILE A 615 25.24 18.23 -16.14
N GLN A 616 24.34 18.46 -17.10
CA GLN A 616 23.79 19.79 -17.37
C GLN A 616 22.51 20.06 -16.59
N ASN A 617 21.63 19.08 -16.49
CA ASN A 617 20.38 19.23 -15.75
C ASN A 617 19.96 17.92 -15.06
N ILE A 618 19.17 18.08 -14.02
CA ILE A 618 18.56 16.98 -13.26
C ILE A 618 17.04 17.11 -13.40
N ARG A 619 16.39 16.02 -13.78
CA ARG A 619 14.94 15.96 -14.00
C ARG A 619 14.22 15.00 -13.08
N GLU A 620 13.02 15.40 -12.70
CA GLU A 620 11.98 14.51 -12.18
C GLU A 620 11.38 13.72 -13.34
N VAL A 621 11.27 12.41 -13.15
CA VAL A 621 10.73 11.49 -14.14
C VAL A 621 9.48 10.87 -13.56
N ASN A 622 8.36 11.00 -14.26
CA ASN A 622 7.13 10.36 -13.85
C ASN A 622 7.08 8.93 -14.42
N TRP A 623 7.65 7.97 -13.69
CA TRP A 623 7.65 6.55 -14.08
C TRP A 623 6.24 5.93 -14.16
N ASP A 624 5.24 6.59 -13.56
CA ASP A 624 3.85 6.13 -13.55
C ASP A 624 3.10 6.59 -14.82
N ASN A 625 3.69 7.47 -15.65
CA ASN A 625 3.13 7.75 -16.97
C ASN A 625 3.45 6.56 -17.89
N PHE A 626 2.46 6.06 -18.63
CA PHE A 626 2.63 4.93 -19.56
C PHE A 626 3.36 5.38 -20.85
N SER A 627 4.37 6.24 -20.71
CA SER A 627 5.18 6.79 -21.79
C SER A 627 6.64 6.31 -21.64
N PRO A 628 7.40 6.19 -22.75
CA PRO A 628 8.81 5.79 -22.68
C PRO A 628 9.64 6.80 -21.86
N ASN A 629 10.16 6.32 -20.72
CA ASN A 629 11.03 7.10 -19.83
C ASN A 629 12.46 6.55 -19.82
N PHE A 630 13.41 7.45 -19.66
CA PHE A 630 14.84 7.13 -19.68
C PHE A 630 15.52 7.65 -18.43
N PHE A 631 16.64 7.06 -18.03
CA PHE A 631 17.46 7.56 -16.91
C PHE A 631 18.44 8.65 -17.35
N VAL A 632 18.92 8.53 -18.59
CA VAL A 632 19.90 9.44 -19.20
C VAL A 632 19.32 9.91 -20.52
N ILE A 633 19.32 11.22 -20.75
CA ILE A 633 18.96 11.80 -22.04
C ILE A 633 20.11 12.71 -22.46
N GLY A 634 20.57 12.55 -23.68
CA GLY A 634 21.48 13.51 -24.31
C GLY A 634 20.83 14.34 -25.39
N PRO A 635 21.53 15.36 -25.86
CA PRO A 635 21.22 16.04 -27.11
C PRO A 635 21.51 15.11 -28.30
N PRO A 636 20.81 15.29 -29.44
CA PRO A 636 21.00 14.44 -30.62
C PRO A 636 22.45 14.34 -31.09
N GLU A 637 23.26 15.40 -31.02
CA GLU A 637 24.65 15.37 -31.52
C GLU A 637 25.53 14.30 -30.85
N ILE A 638 25.32 14.03 -29.55
CA ILE A 638 26.10 13.04 -28.79
C ILE A 638 25.80 11.61 -29.27
N PHE A 639 24.55 11.32 -29.66
CA PHE A 639 24.08 9.94 -29.87
C PHE A 639 23.52 9.63 -31.27
N LYS A 640 23.30 10.62 -32.14
CA LYS A 640 22.62 10.46 -33.44
C LYS A 640 23.35 9.51 -34.41
N ASN A 641 24.66 9.36 -34.27
CA ASN A 641 25.48 8.45 -35.07
C ASN A 641 25.70 7.09 -34.39
N SER A 642 25.04 6.83 -33.25
CA SER A 642 25.06 5.52 -32.60
C SER A 642 24.38 4.48 -33.51
N PRO A 643 24.96 3.26 -33.64
CA PRO A 643 24.47 2.21 -34.53
C PRO A 643 22.96 1.94 -34.41
#